data_AF-A0AB34K807-F1
#
_entry.id   AF-A0AB34K807-F1
#
_cell.length_a   1.000
_cell.length_b   1.000
_cell.length_c   1.000
_cell.angle_alpha   90.00
_cell.angle_beta   90.00
_cell.angle_gamma   90.00
#
_symmetry.space_group_name_H-M   'P 1'
#
loop_
_entity.id
_entity.type
_entity.pdbx_description
1 polymer ?
#
loop_
_entity_poly.entity_id
_entity_poly.type
_entity_poly.pdbx_seq_one_letter_code
_entity_poly.pdbx_strand_id
1 'polypeptide(L)'
;MNTVDDDDRTPLRGGVAREDLSPTKSISAQRWPWVLLGVFLGLLAVLFSNGAKPDVAAAAGQADSAAATTCGSVPMGVPFVRRKLTEQVTNVLVTGGGGFIGSHFALSLIDKKGFNITLVDDLSRGSIETVLRLQALAAQHGQELHFEQLDVNEGFKMAALLKRNRVDLVVHFSGNAYVGESMSMPQEYYQNITASTVSLVRAMHSAGVHKLIFSSSCATFGAPKQFPITEASPQRPTNPYGQAKLQAEQAIVAFLRAQERAGAPFSAALLRYFNVIGADPDGRLGPHLRHEANAKFPRIVDAAYDVALGVREKMTVMGSSFPTKDGSAQRDYIHVSDLVHAHLKLMYALRDNDLLFYNVGNGQPYTVLEIVEQVRQVTGKPIPITLSKERPGDPPILYTDPAKIQYEIGWRPRYPDIHSMILHGWNWRVKHYGRPPAPSIDPLAHNGACFNSTTDEAPPLGNNPRIVVIGAGPTGLCAAYRLTELGYTNWELVEATAKPSGLACTIQDEKKFQWDIGVHCLFSHFEFFDALLDNMLPPKDWLYHQRYSPARMRGTWVGYPVQSNLWRLPEAEVSGIIADLAQKEVTPQKSGAQIRNFKDWLEAGFGKALTDTFMAPYNAKVWAHPAEEMNYIWVGERVATIQFKNILSNVINKRDAPAWGPNAQFRYPMNGTGHIWVKVFDALPKERKRLGARVEKVHTKPGAKAVVLQDGTRIPFDGLLSTMPLPHLLRMTPDHPELAELAEGNNGAADHSKFKHQTANIIGVGIDGTAMPAALNGVHWVYFPEKEYIFYRVTVLSNFSPLMVAKPFKQWSLLIEVSESRHRHEVLALKGDRAALRARVIEGLHMSGMLPRNATIVSVWDTRLEYGYPVPYVERNMHVHAADKALRQLGVWSRGRFGSWKYEVGNQDHSCMLGYDAVDSMLFGGNDQGREATFNLPNKVNNMVRPYDRMFDRDELARQAGRQHTFGAPYRRLKQLPQWDWVTYHCRGTDEWLDKIREVMIAQPEDTKWLIHGYEVCGFAKVKRPMHEMLREGLNHHDRIPHPMADSAPTPFPVSGWVRHIIAHYKRLPDILFFAPSDVPASSRLFSSAGRGSIIAAMKESADFGMWGTRIVDMPAAMHTTFCKVVWPLTARAEKRKLKRSCPERVVTMAEPVILVSKSRILNTPLETWKKVLSLLEDATAGKGNDELFSFGWHLLFGQGTVLPPRFMHEH
;
A
#
# COMPACT_ATOMS: atom_id res chain seq x y z
N MET A 1 -72.16 -28.68 5.57
CA MET A 1 -73.18 -27.80 6.19
C MET A 1 -72.51 -27.18 7.41
N ASN A 2 -72.11 -25.91 7.50
CA ASN A 2 -72.30 -24.68 6.72
C ASN A 2 -70.99 -23.87 6.95
N THR A 3 -70.19 -23.51 5.93
CA THR A 3 -70.18 -22.21 5.20
C THR A 3 -70.18 -21.00 6.16
N VAL A 4 -69.20 -20.08 6.18
CA VAL A 4 -68.74 -19.18 5.09
C VAL A 4 -67.38 -18.53 5.44
N ASP A 5 -66.48 -18.52 4.45
CA ASP A 5 -65.37 -17.65 4.00
C ASP A 5 -64.28 -16.98 4.88
N ASP A 6 -63.07 -17.05 4.27
CA ASP A 6 -61.77 -16.38 4.45
C ASP A 6 -61.87 -14.84 4.70
N ASP A 7 -60.89 -14.07 5.20
CA ASP A 7 -59.47 -14.02 4.85
C ASP A 7 -58.71 -12.98 5.72
N ASP A 8 -57.41 -13.22 5.84
CA ASP A 8 -56.22 -12.35 6.00
C ASP A 8 -56.15 -11.01 6.81
N ARG A 9 -55.03 -10.96 7.58
CA ARG A 9 -54.07 -9.84 7.87
C ARG A 9 -54.27 -8.87 9.06
N THR A 10 -53.36 -9.06 10.03
CA THR A 10 -52.42 -8.11 10.67
C THR A 10 -52.63 -6.59 10.52
N PRO A 11 -52.38 -5.82 11.60
CA PRO A 11 -51.05 -5.20 11.71
C PRO A 11 -50.46 -5.18 13.15
N LEU A 12 -49.19 -5.57 13.28
CA LEU A 12 -48.36 -5.35 14.46
C LEU A 12 -47.56 -4.05 14.31
N ARG A 13 -47.91 -3.03 15.10
CA ARG A 13 -46.99 -2.11 15.82
C ARG A 13 -47.82 -1.13 16.67
N GLY A 14 -48.05 -1.52 17.91
CA GLY A 14 -48.62 -0.67 18.96
C GLY A 14 -48.36 -1.36 20.30
N GLY A 15 -47.80 -0.63 21.26
CA GLY A 15 -47.18 -1.19 22.46
C GLY A 15 -48.11 -1.98 23.36
N VAL A 16 -47.51 -2.80 24.22
CA VAL A 16 -48.21 -3.31 25.42
C VAL A 16 -47.27 -3.21 26.60
N ALA A 17 -47.85 -2.67 27.66
CA ALA A 17 -47.38 -2.58 29.03
C ALA A 17 -46.96 -3.94 29.60
N ARG A 18 -46.14 -3.90 30.64
CA ARG A 18 -45.90 -5.02 31.54
C ARG A 18 -46.76 -4.85 32.79
N GLU A 19 -47.53 -5.89 33.09
CA GLU A 19 -47.95 -6.32 34.43
C GLU A 19 -47.73 -7.84 34.44
N ASP A 20 -47.48 -8.54 35.54
CA ASP A 20 -46.70 -8.29 36.74
C ASP A 20 -46.46 -9.71 37.31
N LEU A 21 -45.22 -10.17 37.42
CA LEU A 21 -44.86 -11.39 38.16
C LEU A 21 -43.43 -11.21 38.69
N SER A 22 -43.35 -10.64 39.89
CA SER A 22 -42.22 -10.76 40.82
C SER A 22 -42.54 -11.87 41.85
N PRO A 23 -41.61 -12.32 42.73
CA PRO A 23 -40.23 -11.88 42.93
C PRO A 23 -39.20 -13.03 43.02
N THR A 24 -37.92 -12.74 42.75
CA THR A 24 -36.80 -13.04 43.68
C THR A 24 -35.45 -12.52 43.16
N LYS A 25 -34.89 -11.59 43.95
CA LYS A 25 -33.48 -11.15 44.04
C LYS A 25 -32.81 -10.57 42.78
N SER A 26 -33.03 -9.27 42.63
CA SER A 26 -32.13 -8.29 42.03
C SER A 26 -30.66 -8.50 42.47
N ILE A 27 -29.76 -8.68 41.49
CA ILE A 27 -28.37 -8.25 41.59
C ILE A 27 -28.23 -7.11 40.58
N SER A 28 -28.00 -5.91 41.10
CA SER A 28 -28.10 -4.63 40.40
C SER A 28 -26.97 -4.39 39.39
N ALA A 29 -27.33 -3.64 38.35
CA ALA A 29 -26.47 -3.06 37.32
C ALA A 29 -25.54 -1.95 37.86
N GLN A 30 -24.62 -2.31 38.76
CA GLN A 30 -23.67 -1.37 39.38
C GLN A 30 -22.19 -1.79 39.25
N ARG A 31 -21.79 -2.52 38.21
CA ARG A 31 -20.38 -2.94 38.01
C ARG A 31 -19.65 -2.42 36.77
N TRP A 32 -20.26 -1.55 35.98
CA TRP A 32 -19.56 -0.86 34.89
C TRP A 32 -18.65 0.32 35.29
N PRO A 33 -18.87 1.05 36.43
CA PRO A 33 -17.95 2.13 36.81
C PRO A 33 -16.60 1.63 37.36
N TRP A 34 -16.52 0.40 37.87
CA TRP A 34 -15.35 -0.10 38.60
C TRP A 34 -14.27 -0.71 37.69
N VAL A 35 -14.64 -1.25 36.52
CA VAL A 35 -13.67 -1.78 35.55
C VAL A 35 -12.91 -0.64 34.86
N LEU A 36 -13.59 0.49 34.59
CA LEU A 36 -12.96 1.70 34.04
C LEU A 36 -12.08 2.42 35.08
N LEU A 37 -12.48 2.43 36.36
CA LEU A 37 -11.68 3.00 37.44
C LEU A 37 -10.41 2.16 37.73
N GLY A 38 -10.47 0.83 37.58
CA GLY A 38 -9.31 -0.05 37.73
C GLY A 38 -8.23 0.18 36.66
N VAL A 39 -8.63 0.46 35.41
CA VAL A 39 -7.71 0.80 34.32
C VAL A 39 -7.14 2.21 34.51
N PHE A 40 -7.94 3.16 35.01
CA PHE A 40 -7.49 4.54 35.28
C PHE A 40 -6.55 4.65 36.49
N LEU A 41 -6.77 3.85 37.54
CA LEU A 41 -5.92 3.84 38.75
C LEU A 41 -4.61 3.07 38.53
N GLY A 42 -4.59 2.04 37.68
CA GLY A 42 -3.35 1.36 37.28
C GLY A 42 -2.37 2.28 36.52
N LEU A 43 -2.89 3.26 35.79
CA LEU A 43 -2.12 4.28 35.08
C LEU A 43 -1.56 5.38 36.01
N LEU A 44 -2.19 5.65 37.14
CA LEU A 44 -1.75 6.64 38.13
C LEU A 44 -0.65 6.11 39.07
N ALA A 45 -0.62 4.80 39.35
CA ALA A 45 0.38 4.18 40.21
C ALA A 45 1.80 4.15 39.58
N VAL A 46 1.90 4.21 38.25
CA VAL A 46 3.19 4.24 37.53
C VAL A 46 3.77 5.67 37.45
N LEU A 47 2.95 6.71 37.67
CA LEU A 47 3.37 8.11 37.56
C LEU A 47 3.85 8.73 38.89
N PHE A 48 3.65 8.06 40.03
CA PHE A 48 4.05 8.56 41.35
C PHE A 48 4.88 7.55 42.14
N SER A 49 6.08 7.24 41.66
CA SER A 49 7.14 6.70 42.52
C SER A 49 8.50 7.21 42.04
N ASN A 50 8.85 8.41 42.52
CA ASN A 50 10.20 8.79 42.98
C ASN A 50 10.24 10.31 43.16
N GLY A 51 9.93 10.75 44.38
CA GLY A 51 10.22 12.10 44.84
C GLY A 51 11.51 12.09 45.67
N ALA A 52 12.47 12.94 45.30
CA ALA A 52 13.40 13.57 46.23
C ALA A 52 13.77 14.96 45.69
N LYS A 53 13.70 15.97 46.56
CA LYS A 53 13.87 17.40 46.31
C LYS A 53 15.34 17.87 46.49
N PRO A 54 15.68 19.08 46.01
CA PRO A 54 17.05 19.53 45.73
C PRO A 54 17.60 20.51 46.79
N ASP A 55 18.90 20.83 46.67
CA ASP A 55 19.48 22.06 47.24
C ASP A 55 20.38 22.81 46.24
N VAL A 56 20.54 24.10 46.52
CA VAL A 56 20.73 25.26 45.63
C VAL A 56 22.16 25.84 45.70
N ALA A 57 22.64 26.48 44.62
CA ALA A 57 23.36 27.79 44.56
C ALA A 57 24.13 27.93 43.21
N ALA A 58 23.81 28.88 42.32
CA ALA A 58 24.26 30.30 42.25
C ALA A 58 25.74 30.43 41.82
N ALA A 59 26.23 31.32 40.95
CA ALA A 59 25.77 32.54 40.26
C ALA A 59 26.73 32.79 39.05
N ALA A 60 26.30 33.25 37.88
CA ALA A 60 26.25 34.66 37.40
C ALA A 60 27.58 35.31 36.94
N GLY A 61 27.53 35.95 35.75
CA GLY A 61 28.33 37.12 35.34
C GLY A 61 29.52 36.83 34.41
N GLN A 62 29.39 36.91 33.08
CA GLN A 62 29.50 38.09 32.18
C GLN A 62 30.93 38.62 31.91
N ALA A 63 31.33 38.43 30.64
CA ALA A 63 31.86 39.41 29.66
C ALA A 63 33.08 40.27 30.08
N ASP A 64 34.12 40.54 29.28
CA ASP A 64 34.12 40.91 27.87
C ASP A 64 35.56 41.21 27.38
N SER A 65 35.67 41.43 26.06
CA SER A 65 36.67 42.26 25.33
C SER A 65 38.02 41.68 24.83
N ALA A 66 38.00 41.42 23.51
CA ALA A 66 38.76 42.09 22.44
C ALA A 66 40.32 42.16 22.41
N ALA A 67 40.85 41.45 21.40
CA ALA A 67 41.78 41.90 20.33
C ALA A 67 43.22 42.34 20.63
N ALA A 68 44.20 41.64 20.01
CA ALA A 68 45.05 42.19 18.94
C ALA A 68 46.09 41.16 18.43
N THR A 69 46.27 41.15 17.12
CA THR A 69 47.21 40.39 16.29
C THR A 69 48.68 40.77 16.49
N THR A 70 49.61 39.81 16.32
CA THR A 70 50.85 39.99 15.51
C THR A 70 51.39 38.64 15.04
N CYS A 71 51.89 38.62 13.80
CA CYS A 71 52.50 37.49 13.10
C CYS A 71 53.80 37.00 13.75
N GLY A 72 54.12 35.73 13.52
CA GLY A 72 55.51 35.34 13.25
C GLY A 72 56.18 34.30 14.16
N SER A 73 55.52 33.18 14.46
CA SER A 73 56.19 31.88 14.58
C SER A 73 55.13 30.78 14.48
N VAL A 74 55.34 29.79 13.60
CA VAL A 74 54.52 28.56 13.59
C VAL A 74 55.14 27.63 14.62
N PRO A 75 54.48 27.36 15.76
CA PRO A 75 55.03 26.43 16.74
C PRO A 75 54.78 25.01 16.27
N MET A 76 55.85 24.23 16.13
CA MET A 76 55.82 22.81 16.41
C MET A 76 55.24 22.59 17.82
N GLY A 77 54.28 21.68 17.95
CA GLY A 77 53.97 21.06 19.25
C GLY A 77 52.54 21.28 19.74
N VAL A 78 51.70 20.29 19.50
CA VAL A 78 50.89 19.78 20.61
C VAL A 78 51.54 18.45 21.01
N PRO A 79 52.11 18.32 22.23
CA PRO A 79 52.65 17.05 22.67
C PRO A 79 51.51 16.02 22.69
N PHE A 80 51.72 14.85 22.07
CA PHE A 80 50.76 13.77 22.18
C PHE A 80 50.63 13.38 23.65
N VAL A 81 49.40 13.31 24.17
CA VAL A 81 49.11 12.93 25.56
C VAL A 81 48.46 11.55 25.58
N ARG A 82 49.04 10.60 26.32
CA ARG A 82 48.50 9.25 26.47
C ARG A 82 47.18 9.28 27.26
N ARG A 83 46.11 8.74 26.68
CA ARG A 83 44.76 8.70 27.29
C ARG A 83 44.54 7.39 28.06
N LYS A 84 43.92 7.47 29.24
CA LYS A 84 43.48 6.30 30.04
C LYS A 84 42.06 5.92 29.61
N LEU A 85 41.82 4.63 29.35
CA LEU A 85 40.52 4.10 28.92
C LEU A 85 39.58 3.94 30.14
N THR A 86 38.27 4.27 29.99
CA THR A 86 37.25 4.14 31.06
C THR A 86 36.04 3.31 30.59
N GLU A 87 35.41 2.53 31.48
CA GLU A 87 34.37 1.53 31.16
C GLU A 87 32.91 2.07 31.18
N GLN A 88 32.68 3.37 31.00
CA GLN A 88 31.36 3.97 31.28
C GLN A 88 30.31 3.89 30.15
N VAL A 89 30.52 3.09 29.09
CA VAL A 89 29.56 2.99 27.97
C VAL A 89 28.91 1.61 27.98
N THR A 90 27.58 1.55 28.11
CA THR A 90 26.84 0.28 28.12
C THR A 90 25.85 0.20 26.96
N ASN A 91 25.17 1.30 26.63
CA ASN A 91 24.14 1.38 25.61
C ASN A 91 24.68 2.09 24.36
N VAL A 92 24.88 1.33 23.28
CA VAL A 92 25.50 1.83 22.04
C VAL A 92 24.51 1.80 20.89
N LEU A 93 24.30 2.94 20.24
CA LEU A 93 23.54 3.03 19.01
C LEU A 93 24.48 3.13 17.81
N VAL A 94 24.30 2.25 16.84
CA VAL A 94 25.10 2.17 15.62
C VAL A 94 24.20 2.51 14.43
N THR A 95 24.39 3.67 13.82
CA THR A 95 23.69 3.96 12.55
C THR A 95 24.45 3.33 11.38
N GLY A 96 23.75 2.96 10.30
CA GLY A 96 24.36 2.25 9.18
C GLY A 96 24.75 0.81 9.56
N GLY A 97 24.05 0.22 10.53
CA GLY A 97 24.37 -1.09 11.12
C GLY A 97 24.20 -2.27 10.14
N GLY A 98 23.41 -2.11 9.09
CA GLY A 98 23.29 -3.08 7.99
C GLY A 98 24.36 -2.89 6.91
N GLY A 99 25.18 -1.85 7.00
CA GLY A 99 26.29 -1.56 6.09
C GLY A 99 27.60 -2.27 6.46
N PHE A 100 28.60 -2.19 5.58
CA PHE A 100 29.86 -2.94 5.73
C PHE A 100 30.60 -2.63 7.04
N ILE A 101 30.89 -1.36 7.35
CA ILE A 101 31.68 -1.02 8.55
C ILE A 101 30.82 -1.13 9.82
N GLY A 102 29.58 -0.62 9.78
CA GLY A 102 28.68 -0.61 10.93
C GLY A 102 28.38 -2.02 11.45
N SER A 103 28.19 -2.99 10.55
CA SER A 103 27.97 -4.38 10.93
C SER A 103 29.18 -5.03 11.61
N HIS A 104 30.40 -4.76 11.14
CA HIS A 104 31.61 -5.30 11.77
C HIS A 104 31.87 -4.65 13.14
N PHE A 105 31.48 -3.39 13.32
CA PHE A 105 31.53 -2.74 14.63
C PHE A 105 30.53 -3.38 15.59
N ALA A 106 29.29 -3.62 15.15
CA ALA A 106 28.28 -4.33 15.92
C ALA A 106 28.75 -5.75 16.30
N LEU A 107 29.34 -6.50 15.37
CA LEU A 107 29.94 -7.80 15.64
C LEU A 107 31.02 -7.72 16.74
N SER A 108 31.86 -6.69 16.69
CA SER A 108 32.91 -6.52 17.69
C SER A 108 32.35 -6.19 19.08
N LEU A 109 31.20 -5.51 19.16
CA LEU A 109 30.48 -5.30 20.43
C LEU A 109 29.84 -6.61 20.94
N ILE A 110 29.28 -7.43 20.05
CA ILE A 110 28.74 -8.76 20.39
C ILE A 110 29.86 -9.63 20.97
N ASP A 111 31.02 -9.69 20.31
CA ASP A 111 32.16 -10.51 20.74
C ASP A 111 32.70 -10.07 22.12
N LYS A 112 32.62 -8.78 22.44
CA LYS A 112 33.03 -8.24 23.74
C LYS A 112 32.06 -8.52 24.87
N LYS A 113 30.78 -8.77 24.55
CA LYS A 113 29.66 -8.95 25.49
C LYS A 113 29.43 -7.72 26.38
N GLY A 114 28.30 -7.69 27.07
CA GLY A 114 27.99 -6.64 28.06
C GLY A 114 27.49 -5.31 27.49
N PHE A 115 27.24 -5.22 26.17
CA PHE A 115 26.69 -4.04 25.53
C PHE A 115 25.22 -4.22 25.16
N ASN A 116 24.41 -3.18 25.37
CA ASN A 116 23.08 -3.10 24.79
C ASN A 116 23.19 -2.43 23.42
N ILE A 117 23.04 -3.21 22.35
CA ILE A 117 23.31 -2.76 20.99
C ILE A 117 22.00 -2.40 20.30
N THR A 118 21.91 -1.16 19.79
CA THR A 118 20.81 -0.73 18.90
C THR A 118 21.38 -0.41 17.53
N LEU A 119 20.97 -1.15 16.50
CA LEU A 119 21.26 -0.84 15.11
C LEU A 119 20.16 0.03 14.52
N VAL A 120 20.56 1.07 13.79
CA VAL A 120 19.66 1.91 12.98
C VAL A 120 20.14 1.88 11.54
N ASP A 121 19.28 1.50 10.61
CA ASP A 121 19.59 1.51 9.18
C ASP A 121 18.29 1.67 8.38
N ASP A 122 18.29 2.48 7.31
CA ASP A 122 17.13 2.62 6.44
C ASP A 122 17.05 1.48 5.40
N LEU A 123 18.09 0.64 5.34
CA LEU A 123 18.28 -0.42 4.37
C LEU A 123 18.27 0.10 2.93
N SER A 124 18.67 1.35 2.68
CA SER A 124 18.83 1.88 1.32
C SER A 124 20.06 1.27 0.63
N ARG A 125 21.17 1.17 1.38
CA ARG A 125 22.43 0.52 0.98
C ARG A 125 22.88 -0.61 1.91
N GLY A 126 22.27 -0.72 3.10
CA GLY A 126 22.47 -1.83 4.03
C GLY A 126 21.77 -3.12 3.61
N SER A 127 22.10 -4.23 4.28
CA SER A 127 21.49 -5.55 4.08
C SER A 127 20.78 -6.03 5.34
N ILE A 128 19.51 -6.42 5.20
CA ILE A 128 18.78 -7.05 6.30
C ILE A 128 19.38 -8.41 6.66
N GLU A 129 19.95 -9.15 5.71
CA GLU A 129 20.62 -10.43 5.99
C GLU A 129 21.79 -10.23 6.95
N THR A 130 22.54 -9.13 6.80
CA THR A 130 23.62 -8.77 7.72
C THR A 130 23.09 -8.49 9.12
N VAL A 131 21.97 -7.78 9.24
CA VAL A 131 21.31 -7.51 10.52
C VAL A 131 20.81 -8.81 11.17
N LEU A 132 20.13 -9.67 10.42
CA LEU A 132 19.65 -10.97 10.91
C LEU A 132 20.80 -11.87 11.34
N ARG A 133 21.92 -11.85 10.58
CA ARG A 133 23.14 -12.58 10.94
C ARG A 133 23.72 -12.07 12.25
N LEU A 134 23.77 -10.75 12.45
CA LEU A 134 24.20 -10.14 13.72
C LEU A 134 23.28 -10.52 14.88
N GLN A 135 21.96 -10.52 14.69
CA GLN A 135 21.00 -10.95 15.71
C GLN A 135 21.20 -12.43 16.07
N ALA A 136 21.44 -13.29 15.09
CA ALA A 136 21.73 -14.71 15.33
C ALA A 136 23.05 -14.90 16.10
N LEU A 137 24.09 -14.14 15.77
CA LEU A 137 25.38 -14.15 16.49
C LEU A 137 25.23 -13.61 17.92
N ALA A 138 24.44 -12.56 18.12
CA ALA A 138 24.14 -12.03 19.46
C ALA A 138 23.38 -13.06 20.31
N ALA A 139 22.37 -13.73 19.74
CA ALA A 139 21.61 -14.77 20.41
C ALA A 139 22.47 -15.98 20.83
N GLN A 140 23.46 -16.36 20.02
CA GLN A 140 24.44 -17.42 20.38
C GLN A 140 25.26 -17.06 21.63
N HIS A 141 25.40 -15.77 21.94
CA HIS A 141 26.07 -15.27 23.15
C HIS A 141 25.08 -14.90 24.27
N GLY A 142 23.78 -15.19 24.12
CA GLY A 142 22.76 -14.84 25.11
C GLY A 142 22.52 -13.33 25.23
N GLN A 143 22.83 -12.56 24.18
CA GLN A 143 22.72 -11.10 24.15
C GLN A 143 21.61 -10.68 23.18
N GLU A 144 20.80 -9.69 23.58
CA GLU A 144 19.84 -9.07 22.67
C GLU A 144 20.51 -8.00 21.81
N LEU A 145 20.18 -7.99 20.52
CA LEU A 145 20.53 -6.93 19.58
C LEU A 145 19.25 -6.32 19.00
N HIS A 146 19.04 -5.04 19.26
CA HIS A 146 17.90 -4.31 18.76
C HIS A 146 18.20 -3.77 17.37
N PHE A 147 17.20 -3.80 16.48
CA PHE A 147 17.28 -3.18 15.17
C PHE A 147 16.06 -2.29 14.96
N GLU A 148 16.29 -1.08 14.47
CA GLU A 148 15.26 -0.15 14.01
C GLU A 148 15.51 0.17 12.54
N GLN A 149 14.52 -0.11 11.69
CA GLN A 149 14.55 0.37 10.32
C GLN A 149 14.07 1.83 10.29
N LEU A 150 15.01 2.77 10.20
CA LEU A 150 14.74 4.20 10.33
C LEU A 150 15.75 5.04 9.56
N ASP A 151 15.26 6.04 8.82
CA ASP A 151 16.14 7.08 8.25
C ASP A 151 16.56 8.05 9.37
N VAL A 152 17.87 8.27 9.48
CA VAL A 152 18.47 9.20 10.46
C VAL A 152 17.96 10.65 10.27
N ASN A 153 17.45 11.00 9.08
CA ASN A 153 16.79 12.28 8.85
C ASN A 153 15.48 12.45 9.64
N GLU A 154 14.83 11.36 10.09
CA GLU A 154 13.60 11.40 10.89
C GLU A 154 13.87 11.80 12.34
N GLY A 155 14.36 13.03 12.54
CA GLY A 155 14.94 13.50 13.80
C GLY A 155 14.04 13.34 15.04
N PHE A 156 12.72 13.43 14.89
CA PHE A 156 11.77 13.19 15.99
C PHE A 156 11.77 11.72 16.44
N LYS A 157 11.72 10.79 15.48
CA LYS A 157 11.77 9.35 15.77
C LYS A 157 13.15 8.96 16.31
N MET A 158 14.23 9.54 15.76
CA MET A 158 15.58 9.34 16.27
C MET A 158 15.72 9.81 17.72
N ALA A 159 15.19 10.99 18.07
CA ALA A 159 15.23 11.50 19.44
C ALA A 159 14.45 10.59 20.41
N ALA A 160 13.27 10.11 19.99
CA ALA A 160 12.47 9.17 20.75
C ALA A 160 13.19 7.84 20.97
N LEU A 161 13.84 7.29 19.94
CA LEU A 161 14.62 6.06 20.00
C LEU A 161 15.82 6.19 20.95
N LEU A 162 16.60 7.26 20.80
CA LEU A 162 17.76 7.57 21.64
C LEU A 162 17.38 7.62 23.12
N LYS A 163 16.27 8.31 23.44
CA LYS A 163 15.76 8.43 24.81
C LYS A 163 15.24 7.09 25.34
N ARG A 164 14.44 6.38 24.55
CA ARG A 164 13.84 5.09 24.94
C ARG A 164 14.90 4.04 25.27
N ASN A 165 15.97 3.98 24.46
CA ASN A 165 17.02 2.98 24.61
C ASN A 165 18.14 3.45 25.55
N ARG A 166 17.99 4.62 26.21
CA ARG A 166 18.98 5.20 27.15
C ARG A 166 20.39 5.21 26.56
N VAL A 167 20.51 5.65 25.31
CA VAL A 167 21.77 5.56 24.56
C VAL A 167 22.84 6.42 25.21
N ASP A 168 24.01 5.84 25.49
CA ASP A 168 25.16 6.53 26.06
C ASP A 168 26.05 7.12 24.96
N LEU A 169 26.19 6.37 23.86
CA LEU A 169 27.08 6.68 22.74
C LEU A 169 26.40 6.36 21.40
N VAL A 170 26.46 7.31 20.47
CA VAL A 170 26.12 7.08 19.07
C VAL A 170 27.39 6.90 18.23
N VAL A 171 27.45 5.84 17.44
CA VAL A 171 28.49 5.62 16.42
C VAL A 171 27.82 5.71 15.05
N HIS A 172 28.14 6.77 14.29
CA HIS A 172 27.40 7.17 13.09
C HIS A 172 28.12 6.69 11.82
N PHE A 173 27.61 5.63 11.16
CA PHE A 173 28.14 5.10 9.89
C PHE A 173 27.21 5.30 8.68
N SER A 174 26.01 5.84 8.84
CA SER A 174 24.95 5.85 7.81
C SER A 174 25.14 6.86 6.65
N GLY A 175 26.39 7.10 6.23
CA GLY A 175 26.72 7.94 5.08
C GLY A 175 27.23 7.13 3.89
N ASN A 176 26.64 7.33 2.71
CA ASN A 176 27.06 6.72 1.44
C ASN A 176 28.53 7.06 1.12
N ALA A 177 29.27 6.13 0.49
CA ALA A 177 30.72 6.22 0.35
C ALA A 177 31.25 6.07 -1.09
N TYR A 178 30.40 6.16 -2.13
CA TYR A 178 30.82 5.95 -3.52
C TYR A 178 31.18 7.29 -4.19
N VAL A 179 32.48 7.59 -4.26
CA VAL A 179 33.00 8.84 -4.89
C VAL A 179 32.47 9.03 -6.31
N GLY A 180 32.55 7.99 -7.15
CA GLY A 180 32.10 8.06 -8.55
C GLY A 180 30.61 8.36 -8.69
N GLU A 181 29.78 7.80 -7.82
CA GLU A 181 28.34 8.06 -7.79
C GLU A 181 28.03 9.50 -7.33
N SER A 182 28.79 10.00 -6.35
CA SER A 182 28.60 11.35 -5.82
C SER A 182 28.83 12.45 -6.88
N MET A 183 29.66 12.17 -7.89
CA MET A 183 29.88 13.08 -9.02
C MET A 183 28.65 13.16 -9.93
N SER A 184 27.85 12.08 -10.03
CA SER A 184 26.61 12.04 -10.82
C SER A 184 25.39 12.51 -10.02
N MET A 185 25.37 12.30 -8.70
CA MET A 185 24.23 12.58 -7.83
C MET A 185 24.66 13.35 -6.56
N PRO A 186 25.23 14.56 -6.70
CA PRO A 186 25.78 15.31 -5.56
C PRO A 186 24.74 15.63 -4.49
N GLN A 187 23.50 15.92 -4.87
CA GLN A 187 22.41 16.26 -3.96
C GLN A 187 22.09 15.13 -2.96
N GLU A 188 22.20 13.87 -3.38
CA GLU A 188 21.92 12.73 -2.51
C GLU A 188 22.97 12.61 -1.41
N TYR A 189 24.23 12.92 -1.72
CA TYR A 189 25.34 12.86 -0.77
C TYR A 189 25.25 13.98 0.27
N TYR A 190 24.86 15.20 -0.12
CA TYR A 190 24.60 16.27 0.84
C TYR A 190 23.40 15.96 1.75
N GLN A 191 22.34 15.37 1.21
CA GLN A 191 21.17 14.96 1.99
C GLN A 191 21.52 13.84 2.98
N ASN A 192 22.17 12.77 2.52
CA ASN A 192 22.44 11.57 3.31
C ASN A 192 23.62 11.72 4.29
N ILE A 193 24.56 12.62 4.03
CA ILE A 193 25.72 12.84 4.91
C ILE A 193 25.52 14.11 5.71
N THR A 194 25.46 15.27 5.06
CA THR A 194 25.44 16.57 5.75
C THR A 194 24.12 16.77 6.51
N ALA A 195 22.98 16.70 5.81
CA ALA A 195 21.68 16.96 6.44
C ALA A 195 21.33 15.90 7.49
N SER A 196 21.61 14.62 7.21
CA SER A 196 21.40 13.54 8.19
C SER A 196 22.26 13.68 9.43
N THR A 197 23.53 14.08 9.30
CA THR A 197 24.39 14.34 10.48
C THR A 197 23.83 15.48 11.32
N VAL A 198 23.36 16.57 10.70
CA VAL A 198 22.75 17.70 11.40
C VAL A 198 21.46 17.27 12.11
N SER A 199 20.61 16.46 11.46
CA SER A 199 19.39 15.92 12.05
C SER A 199 19.69 15.02 13.25
N LEU A 200 20.70 14.16 13.13
CA LEU A 200 21.15 13.27 14.21
C LEU A 200 21.66 14.05 15.42
N VAL A 201 22.55 15.03 15.21
CA VAL A 201 23.09 15.85 16.31
C VAL A 201 21.97 16.59 17.04
N ARG A 202 20.96 17.09 16.31
CA ARG A 202 19.76 17.69 16.92
C ARG A 202 18.95 16.68 17.73
N ALA A 203 18.77 15.47 17.22
CA ALA A 203 18.07 14.39 17.91
C ALA A 203 18.80 13.96 19.19
N MET A 204 20.13 13.81 19.12
CA MET A 204 21.00 13.52 20.26
C MET A 204 20.88 14.59 21.34
N HIS A 205 20.98 15.86 20.97
CA HIS A 205 20.82 16.97 21.90
C HIS A 205 19.44 16.95 22.58
N SER A 206 18.37 16.74 21.80
CA SER A 206 17.00 16.69 22.32
C SER A 206 16.75 15.49 23.25
N ALA A 207 17.50 14.39 23.04
CA ALA A 207 17.40 13.17 23.84
C ALA A 207 18.34 13.15 25.05
N GLY A 208 19.23 14.14 25.20
CA GLY A 208 20.26 14.15 26.25
C GLY A 208 21.38 13.14 26.02
N VAL A 209 21.71 12.85 24.76
CA VAL A 209 22.84 11.97 24.39
C VAL A 209 24.02 12.83 23.98
N HIS A 210 25.14 12.68 24.67
CA HIS A 210 26.23 13.66 24.65
C HIS A 210 27.54 13.15 24.04
N LYS A 211 27.59 11.90 23.55
CA LYS A 211 28.81 11.30 22.97
C LYS A 211 28.55 10.79 21.56
N LEU A 212 29.38 11.24 20.61
CA LEU A 212 29.32 10.88 19.19
C LEU A 212 30.68 10.36 18.70
N ILE A 213 30.69 9.23 18.00
CA ILE A 213 31.80 8.84 17.12
C ILE A 213 31.31 8.94 15.68
N PHE A 214 31.93 9.80 14.89
CA PHE A 214 31.55 10.08 13.51
C PHE A 214 32.51 9.43 12.52
N SER A 215 31.95 8.68 11.58
CA SER A 215 32.68 8.15 10.43
C SER A 215 32.91 9.22 9.36
N SER A 216 34.11 9.79 9.36
CA SER A 216 34.60 10.67 8.31
C SER A 216 35.48 9.92 7.29
N SER A 217 36.16 10.64 6.40
CA SER A 217 36.90 10.08 5.27
C SER A 217 38.15 10.89 4.93
N CYS A 218 39.18 10.19 4.44
CA CYS A 218 40.34 10.80 3.80
C CYS A 218 39.99 11.65 2.55
N ALA A 219 38.82 11.43 1.95
CA ALA A 219 38.34 12.25 0.82
C ALA A 219 38.19 13.74 1.16
N THR A 220 38.11 14.08 2.46
CA THR A 220 38.10 15.47 2.93
C THR A 220 39.40 16.23 2.63
N PHE A 221 40.53 15.53 2.42
CA PHE A 221 41.80 16.15 2.08
C PHE A 221 41.94 16.52 0.60
N GLY A 222 41.17 15.88 -0.28
CA GLY A 222 41.25 16.06 -1.74
C GLY A 222 42.63 15.69 -2.31
N ALA A 223 43.33 16.66 -2.91
CA ALA A 223 44.66 16.47 -3.51
C ALA A 223 45.76 17.15 -2.68
N PRO A 224 46.22 16.55 -1.56
CA PRO A 224 47.26 17.11 -0.72
C PRO A 224 48.62 17.14 -1.44
N LYS A 225 49.48 18.09 -1.02
CA LYS A 225 50.84 18.27 -1.55
C LYS A 225 51.94 17.71 -0.63
N GLN A 226 51.59 17.36 0.60
CA GLN A 226 52.50 16.84 1.61
C GLN A 226 52.03 15.46 2.02
N PHE A 227 52.97 14.52 2.12
CA PHE A 227 52.72 13.14 2.50
C PHE A 227 53.82 12.67 3.47
N PRO A 228 53.53 11.75 4.42
CA PRO A 228 52.21 11.21 4.73
C PRO A 228 51.21 12.27 5.23
N ILE A 229 49.91 12.04 5.03
CA ILE A 229 48.84 12.95 5.47
C ILE A 229 48.69 12.85 6.99
N THR A 230 48.74 13.98 7.68
CA THR A 230 48.51 14.11 9.13
C THR A 230 47.16 14.78 9.40
N GLU A 231 46.69 14.80 10.65
CA GLU A 231 45.43 15.48 11.00
C GLU A 231 45.48 17.00 10.79
N ALA A 232 46.69 17.57 10.72
CA ALA A 232 46.93 18.99 10.44
C ALA A 232 46.94 19.33 8.94
N SER A 233 46.94 18.32 8.05
CA SER A 233 46.92 18.56 6.62
C SER A 233 45.64 19.31 6.20
N PRO A 234 45.73 20.29 5.27
CA PRO A 234 44.55 21.05 4.84
C PRO A 234 43.47 20.15 4.19
N GLN A 235 42.22 20.34 4.60
CA GLN A 235 41.06 19.68 4.01
C GLN A 235 40.53 20.47 2.81
N ARG A 236 40.75 19.97 1.59
CA ARG A 236 40.33 20.61 0.32
C ARG A 236 39.71 19.57 -0.63
N PRO A 237 38.51 19.06 -0.33
CA PRO A 237 37.91 17.96 -1.08
C PRO A 237 37.69 18.32 -2.55
N THR A 238 37.86 17.34 -3.42
CA THR A 238 37.75 17.48 -4.89
C THR A 238 36.48 16.85 -5.47
N ASN A 239 35.62 16.28 -4.62
CA ASN A 239 34.37 15.62 -5.01
C ASN A 239 33.24 15.85 -3.99
N PRO A 240 31.96 15.71 -4.39
CA PRO A 240 30.81 15.96 -3.51
C PRO A 240 30.77 15.07 -2.27
N TYR A 241 31.20 13.80 -2.34
CA TYR A 241 31.31 12.93 -1.16
C TYR A 241 32.26 13.51 -0.10
N GLY A 242 33.48 13.87 -0.49
CA GLY A 242 34.47 14.50 0.40
C GLY A 242 33.98 15.84 0.95
N GLN A 243 33.30 16.63 0.12
CA GLN A 243 32.73 17.91 0.52
C GLN A 243 31.60 17.75 1.55
N ALA A 244 30.70 16.78 1.35
CA ALA A 244 29.62 16.49 2.28
C ALA A 244 30.16 15.97 3.62
N LYS A 245 31.18 15.10 3.62
CA LYS A 245 31.86 14.65 4.85
C LYS A 245 32.52 15.83 5.59
N LEU A 246 33.21 16.71 4.88
CA LEU A 246 33.83 17.90 5.50
C LEU A 246 32.77 18.84 6.11
N GLN A 247 31.65 19.07 5.42
CA GLN A 247 30.55 19.88 5.95
C GLN A 247 29.91 19.26 7.19
N ALA A 248 29.76 17.93 7.21
CA ALA A 248 29.32 17.22 8.41
C ALA A 248 30.30 17.39 9.58
N GLU A 249 31.63 17.29 9.34
CA GLU A 249 32.64 17.61 10.37
C GLU A 249 32.48 19.03 10.90
N GLN A 250 32.35 20.01 10.00
CA GLN A 250 32.18 21.43 10.35
C GLN A 250 30.91 21.67 11.16
N ALA A 251 29.79 21.02 10.79
CA ALA A 251 28.53 21.11 11.52
C ALA A 251 28.65 20.55 12.94
N ILE A 252 29.31 19.40 13.11
CA ILE A 252 29.59 18.81 14.43
C ILE A 252 30.45 19.77 15.25
N VAL A 253 31.57 20.27 14.71
CA VAL A 253 32.47 21.19 15.41
C VAL A 253 31.75 22.48 15.83
N ALA A 254 30.94 23.05 14.94
CA ALA A 254 30.17 24.26 15.24
C ALA A 254 29.16 24.01 16.36
N PHE A 255 28.51 22.84 16.36
CA PHE A 255 27.58 22.43 17.40
C PHE A 255 28.28 22.26 18.76
N LEU A 256 29.41 21.55 18.81
CA LEU A 256 30.18 21.36 20.05
C LEU A 256 30.62 22.69 20.66
N ARG A 257 31.15 23.62 19.85
CA ARG A 257 31.51 24.97 20.30
C ARG A 257 30.31 25.77 20.81
N ALA A 258 29.11 25.51 20.30
CA ALA A 258 27.89 26.12 20.82
C ALA A 258 27.49 25.52 22.18
N GLN A 259 27.61 24.19 22.35
CA GLN A 259 27.33 23.51 23.61
C GLN A 259 28.33 23.93 24.70
N GLU A 260 29.62 24.02 24.37
CA GLU A 260 30.68 24.51 25.26
C GLU A 260 30.37 25.92 25.80
N ARG A 261 29.99 26.85 24.92
CA ARG A 261 29.56 28.21 25.33
C ARG A 261 28.29 28.21 26.18
N ALA A 262 27.42 27.23 25.99
CA ALA A 262 26.19 27.08 26.77
C ALA A 262 26.41 26.32 28.10
N GLY A 263 27.63 25.84 28.37
CA GLY A 263 27.93 25.01 29.55
C GLY A 263 27.28 23.61 29.50
N ALA A 264 26.89 23.14 28.32
CA ALA A 264 26.27 21.83 28.14
C ALA A 264 27.32 20.81 27.65
N PRO A 265 27.42 19.61 28.26
CA PRO A 265 28.43 18.64 27.85
C PRO A 265 28.11 18.05 26.48
N PHE A 266 29.08 18.01 25.56
CA PHE A 266 28.97 17.23 24.32
C PHE A 266 30.36 16.89 23.78
N SER A 267 30.57 15.64 23.38
CA SER A 267 31.86 15.11 22.97
C SER A 267 31.76 14.41 21.62
N ALA A 268 32.76 14.59 20.76
CA ALA A 268 32.80 13.96 19.46
C ALA A 268 34.22 13.49 19.09
N ALA A 269 34.33 12.28 18.54
CA ALA A 269 35.52 11.84 17.81
C ALA A 269 35.18 11.69 16.33
N LEU A 270 35.97 12.32 15.47
CA LEU A 270 35.82 12.30 14.02
C LEU A 270 37.00 11.54 13.44
N LEU A 271 36.73 10.36 12.90
CA LEU A 271 37.78 9.50 12.40
C LEU A 271 37.76 9.51 10.86
N ARG A 272 38.90 9.81 10.26
CA ARG A 272 39.08 9.96 8.81
C ARG A 272 39.71 8.70 8.25
N TYR A 273 38.89 7.81 7.70
CA TYR A 273 39.36 6.50 7.23
C TYR A 273 39.95 6.57 5.84
N PHE A 274 40.96 5.74 5.63
CA PHE A 274 41.48 5.38 4.31
C PHE A 274 40.71 4.15 3.77
N ASN A 275 41.20 3.48 2.73
CA ASN A 275 40.39 2.55 1.94
C ASN A 275 40.14 1.25 2.70
N VAL A 276 38.89 1.00 3.10
CA VAL A 276 38.54 -0.15 3.94
C VAL A 276 38.25 -1.38 3.09
N ILE A 277 38.93 -2.48 3.39
CA ILE A 277 38.78 -3.79 2.72
C ILE A 277 38.78 -4.95 3.72
N GLY A 278 38.58 -6.17 3.23
CA GLY A 278 38.56 -7.40 4.03
C GLY A 278 37.17 -7.84 4.47
N ALA A 279 37.14 -8.77 5.41
CA ALA A 279 35.94 -9.35 6.01
C ALA A 279 36.29 -9.79 7.44
N ASP A 280 35.32 -10.26 8.22
CA ASP A 280 35.60 -10.92 9.49
C ASP A 280 36.55 -12.12 9.26
N PRO A 281 37.67 -12.24 10.00
CA PRO A 281 38.66 -13.31 9.81
C PRO A 281 38.07 -14.72 9.95
N ASP A 282 37.05 -14.90 10.80
CA ASP A 282 36.33 -16.18 10.97
C ASP A 282 35.27 -16.40 9.88
N GLY A 283 35.16 -15.48 8.93
CA GLY A 283 34.21 -15.52 7.83
C GLY A 283 32.75 -15.41 8.28
N ARG A 284 32.47 -14.80 9.44
CA ARG A 284 31.11 -14.67 9.98
C ARG A 284 30.33 -13.52 9.33
N LEU A 285 31.03 -12.48 8.88
CA LEU A 285 30.53 -11.30 8.18
C LEU A 285 31.53 -10.83 7.12
N GLY A 286 31.03 -10.11 6.12
CA GLY A 286 31.86 -9.52 5.09
C GLY A 286 31.12 -8.43 4.32
N PRO A 287 31.69 -7.95 3.20
CA PRO A 287 31.09 -6.89 2.40
C PRO A 287 29.85 -7.41 1.65
N HIS A 288 28.68 -7.35 2.29
CA HIS A 288 27.39 -7.52 1.62
C HIS A 288 27.11 -6.30 0.74
N LEU A 289 27.40 -6.43 -0.56
CA LEU A 289 27.21 -5.37 -1.54
C LEU A 289 25.90 -5.56 -2.29
N ARG A 290 25.07 -4.51 -2.34
CA ARG A 290 23.94 -4.49 -3.28
C ARG A 290 24.48 -4.50 -4.71
N HIS A 291 24.20 -5.57 -5.42
CA HIS A 291 24.79 -5.85 -6.73
C HIS A 291 24.55 -4.74 -7.76
N GLU A 292 23.47 -3.97 -7.69
CA GLU A 292 23.23 -2.86 -8.64
C GLU A 292 24.20 -1.68 -8.49
N ALA A 293 24.42 -1.19 -7.27
CA ALA A 293 25.36 -0.11 -7.01
C ALA A 293 26.81 -0.56 -7.25
N ASN A 294 27.14 -1.80 -6.85
CA ASN A 294 28.47 -2.37 -7.08
C ASN A 294 28.70 -2.73 -8.56
N ALA A 295 27.66 -3.05 -9.34
CA ALA A 295 27.79 -3.27 -10.78
C ALA A 295 28.18 -1.96 -11.49
N LYS A 296 27.53 -0.84 -11.14
CA LYS A 296 27.76 0.47 -11.75
C LYS A 296 29.02 1.17 -11.22
N PHE A 297 29.28 1.08 -9.92
CA PHE A 297 30.38 1.78 -9.23
C PHE A 297 31.14 0.86 -8.28
N PRO A 298 31.80 -0.19 -8.78
CA PRO A 298 32.46 -1.17 -7.92
C PRO A 298 33.63 -0.56 -7.14
N ARG A 299 33.83 -1.05 -5.91
CA ARG A 299 35.12 -0.90 -5.23
C ARG A 299 36.14 -1.82 -5.89
N ILE A 300 37.40 -1.38 -5.95
CA ILE A 300 38.43 -2.04 -6.77
C ILE A 300 38.63 -3.52 -6.41
N VAL A 301 38.71 -3.84 -5.12
CA VAL A 301 38.90 -5.21 -4.61
C VAL A 301 37.67 -6.08 -4.89
N ASP A 302 36.46 -5.51 -4.78
CA ASP A 302 35.22 -6.23 -5.06
C ASP A 302 35.03 -6.53 -6.55
N ALA A 303 35.37 -5.58 -7.44
CA ALA A 303 35.40 -5.85 -8.88
C ALA A 303 36.39 -6.97 -9.22
N ALA A 304 37.56 -6.99 -8.58
CA ALA A 304 38.54 -8.06 -8.80
C ALA A 304 38.00 -9.41 -8.31
N TYR A 305 37.32 -9.48 -7.17
CA TYR A 305 36.64 -10.70 -6.72
C TYR A 305 35.52 -11.15 -7.67
N ASP A 306 34.71 -10.23 -8.17
CA ASP A 306 33.65 -10.55 -9.14
C ASP A 306 34.24 -11.16 -10.42
N VAL A 307 35.39 -10.66 -10.89
CA VAL A 307 36.11 -11.25 -12.02
C VAL A 307 36.67 -12.63 -11.69
N ALA A 308 37.30 -12.79 -10.52
CA ALA A 308 37.79 -14.08 -10.05
C ALA A 308 36.67 -15.12 -9.92
N LEU A 309 35.47 -14.72 -9.52
CA LEU A 309 34.31 -15.61 -9.40
C LEU A 309 33.61 -15.90 -10.73
N GLY A 310 33.98 -15.22 -11.82
CA GLY A 310 33.30 -15.32 -13.11
C GLY A 310 31.96 -14.58 -13.16
N VAL A 311 31.66 -13.74 -12.15
CA VAL A 311 30.50 -12.85 -12.13
C VAL A 311 30.66 -11.72 -13.15
N ARG A 312 31.91 -11.33 -13.44
CA ARG A 312 32.27 -10.28 -14.39
C ARG A 312 33.38 -10.78 -15.31
N GLU A 313 33.28 -10.51 -16.61
CA GLU A 313 34.30 -10.93 -17.59
C GLU A 313 35.65 -10.23 -17.37
N LYS A 314 35.64 -8.94 -17.06
CA LYS A 314 36.83 -8.10 -16.86
C LYS A 314 36.54 -6.88 -15.98
N MET A 315 37.56 -6.29 -15.37
CA MET A 315 37.43 -5.05 -14.59
C MET A 315 38.10 -3.85 -15.26
N THR A 316 37.59 -2.65 -15.02
CA THR A 316 38.19 -1.41 -15.53
C THR A 316 38.98 -0.71 -14.44
N VAL A 317 40.26 -0.44 -14.70
CA VAL A 317 41.12 0.39 -13.85
C VAL A 317 41.09 1.82 -14.39
N MET A 318 40.48 2.71 -13.61
CA MET A 318 40.26 4.11 -13.99
C MET A 318 41.42 4.98 -13.51
N GLY A 319 42.10 5.64 -14.44
CA GLY A 319 43.31 6.42 -14.17
C GLY A 319 44.56 5.58 -14.40
N SER A 320 45.24 5.84 -15.51
CA SER A 320 46.48 5.19 -15.95
C SER A 320 47.60 6.19 -16.25
N SER A 321 47.38 7.46 -15.94
CA SER A 321 48.28 8.59 -16.21
C SER A 321 48.58 9.44 -14.97
N PHE A 322 48.28 8.93 -13.77
CA PHE A 322 48.64 9.64 -12.54
C PHE A 322 50.16 9.69 -12.38
N PRO A 323 50.71 10.72 -11.71
CA PRO A 323 52.14 10.80 -11.39
C PRO A 323 52.49 9.85 -10.23
N THR A 324 52.26 8.56 -10.44
CA THR A 324 52.53 7.45 -9.50
C THR A 324 53.39 6.40 -10.20
N LYS A 325 53.95 5.45 -9.44
CA LYS A 325 54.93 4.48 -9.95
C LYS A 325 54.49 3.64 -11.15
N ASP A 326 53.18 3.40 -11.32
CA ASP A 326 52.63 2.60 -12.42
C ASP A 326 51.48 3.29 -13.17
N GLY A 327 51.33 4.61 -12.99
CA GLY A 327 50.27 5.41 -13.59
C GLY A 327 48.89 5.26 -12.94
N SER A 328 48.69 4.28 -12.06
CA SER A 328 47.42 4.07 -11.35
C SER A 328 47.41 4.73 -9.97
N ALA A 329 46.22 5.06 -9.47
CA ALA A 329 46.06 5.75 -8.20
C ALA A 329 46.71 5.00 -7.03
N GLN A 330 47.39 5.71 -6.14
CA GLN A 330 48.02 5.15 -4.94
C GLN A 330 47.16 5.42 -3.70
N ARG A 331 46.94 4.38 -2.89
CA ARG A 331 45.97 4.36 -1.80
C ARG A 331 46.52 3.60 -0.59
N ASP A 332 46.20 4.09 0.60
CA ASP A 332 46.34 3.35 1.86
C ASP A 332 45.10 2.50 2.09
N TYR A 333 45.31 1.22 2.44
CA TYR A 333 44.28 0.22 2.67
C TYR A 333 44.31 -0.26 4.12
N ILE A 334 43.13 -0.39 4.72
CA ILE A 334 42.95 -0.84 6.11
C ILE A 334 41.96 -1.99 6.20
N HIS A 335 42.27 -2.99 7.03
CA HIS A 335 41.37 -4.09 7.32
C HIS A 335 40.13 -3.61 8.10
N VAL A 336 38.93 -4.05 7.72
CA VAL A 336 37.68 -3.66 8.41
C VAL A 336 37.70 -3.95 9.91
N SER A 337 38.22 -5.11 10.33
CA SER A 337 38.39 -5.46 11.75
C SER A 337 39.34 -4.51 12.51
N ASP A 338 40.41 -4.02 11.86
CA ASP A 338 41.35 -3.08 12.48
C ASP A 338 40.72 -1.70 12.65
N LEU A 339 39.96 -1.29 11.64
CA LEU A 339 39.20 -0.06 11.67
C LEU A 339 38.16 -0.06 12.80
N VAL A 340 37.35 -1.10 12.94
CA VAL A 340 36.34 -1.18 14.01
C VAL A 340 36.98 -1.34 15.39
N HIS A 341 38.17 -1.95 15.48
CA HIS A 341 38.95 -1.94 16.71
C HIS A 341 39.39 -0.52 17.12
N ALA A 342 39.70 0.37 16.16
CA ALA A 342 39.97 1.78 16.45
C ALA A 342 38.76 2.48 17.08
N HIS A 343 37.55 2.19 16.58
CA HIS A 343 36.31 2.72 17.14
C HIS A 343 36.07 2.22 18.56
N LEU A 344 36.28 0.92 18.81
CA LEU A 344 36.15 0.35 20.15
C LEU A 344 37.11 1.01 21.13
N LYS A 345 38.37 1.23 20.73
CA LYS A 345 39.34 1.97 21.56
C LYS A 345 38.88 3.39 21.86
N LEU A 346 38.33 4.09 20.87
CA LEU A 346 37.84 5.46 21.03
C LEU A 346 36.60 5.55 21.91
N MET A 347 35.70 4.57 21.85
CA MET A 347 34.56 4.48 22.75
C MET A 347 34.98 4.56 24.23
N TYR A 348 36.09 3.92 24.60
CA TYR A 348 36.62 3.98 25.96
C TYR A 348 37.53 5.20 26.24
N ALA A 349 37.99 5.92 25.19
CA ALA A 349 38.92 7.03 25.33
C ALA A 349 38.25 8.43 25.29
N LEU A 350 36.96 8.48 24.92
CA LEU A 350 36.19 9.72 24.75
C LEU A 350 35.66 10.21 26.11
N ARG A 351 36.23 11.33 26.58
CA ARG A 351 35.85 12.03 27.82
C ARG A 351 34.89 13.17 27.50
N ASP A 352 34.25 13.70 28.54
CA ASP A 352 33.30 14.79 28.38
C ASP A 352 33.97 16.04 27.80
N ASN A 353 33.31 16.67 26.83
CA ASN A 353 33.78 17.83 26.05
C ASN A 353 35.00 17.57 25.16
N ASP A 354 35.38 16.31 24.91
CA ASP A 354 36.42 16.01 23.93
C ASP A 354 35.93 16.31 22.51
N LEU A 355 36.80 16.94 21.71
CA LEU A 355 36.69 17.02 20.25
C LEU A 355 37.97 16.44 19.64
N LEU A 356 37.88 15.23 19.09
CA LEU A 356 39.04 14.48 18.61
C LEU A 356 39.00 14.26 17.11
N PHE A 357 40.17 14.33 16.48
CA PHE A 357 40.38 14.00 15.08
C PHE A 357 41.49 12.98 14.99
N TYR A 358 41.24 11.89 14.26
CA TYR A 358 42.25 10.88 13.97
C TYR A 358 42.15 10.41 12.53
N ASN A 359 43.28 10.35 11.83
CA ASN A 359 43.39 9.59 10.61
C ASN A 359 43.55 8.11 10.95
N VAL A 360 42.87 7.23 10.19
CA VAL A 360 42.93 5.79 10.43
C VAL A 360 43.26 5.07 9.12
N GLY A 361 44.50 4.59 9.05
CA GLY A 361 45.10 3.88 7.93
C GLY A 361 46.36 3.15 8.40
N ASN A 362 46.99 2.39 7.50
CA ASN A 362 48.22 1.65 7.81
C ASN A 362 49.49 2.45 7.52
N GLY A 363 49.38 3.55 6.77
CA GLY A 363 50.47 4.40 6.35
C GLY A 363 51.36 3.80 5.26
N GLN A 364 50.95 2.66 4.68
CA GLN A 364 51.62 2.00 3.57
C GLN A 364 50.80 2.15 2.28
N PRO A 365 51.30 2.88 1.27
CA PRO A 365 50.54 3.17 0.06
C PRO A 365 50.75 2.12 -1.06
N TYR A 366 49.67 1.53 -1.55
CA TYR A 366 49.65 0.58 -2.68
C TYR A 366 49.01 1.20 -3.92
N THR A 367 49.51 0.89 -5.10
CA THR A 367 48.83 1.27 -6.36
C THR A 367 47.66 0.33 -6.65
N VAL A 368 46.68 0.81 -7.43
CA VAL A 368 45.54 -0.02 -7.84
C VAL A 368 46.00 -1.28 -8.58
N LEU A 369 47.03 -1.21 -9.43
CA LEU A 369 47.54 -2.38 -10.14
C LEU A 369 48.25 -3.37 -9.20
N GLU A 370 48.96 -2.91 -8.18
CA GLU A 370 49.50 -3.79 -7.14
C GLU A 370 48.40 -4.53 -6.39
N ILE A 371 47.26 -3.88 -6.11
CA ILE A 371 46.11 -4.53 -5.49
C ILE A 371 45.52 -5.61 -6.38
N VAL A 372 45.37 -5.34 -7.69
CA VAL A 372 44.90 -6.36 -8.64
C VAL A 372 45.85 -7.55 -8.67
N GLU A 373 47.16 -7.30 -8.61
CA GLU A 373 48.16 -8.37 -8.58
C GLU A 373 48.08 -9.20 -7.29
N GLN A 374 47.90 -8.55 -6.14
CA GLN A 374 47.67 -9.25 -4.87
C GLN A 374 46.39 -10.10 -4.91
N VAL A 375 45.32 -9.62 -5.56
CA VAL A 375 44.11 -10.43 -5.77
C VAL A 375 44.40 -11.63 -6.68
N ARG A 376 45.18 -11.49 -7.75
CA ARG A 376 45.59 -12.63 -8.60
C ARG A 376 46.34 -13.68 -7.78
N GLN A 377 47.28 -13.26 -6.95
CA GLN A 377 48.07 -14.15 -6.10
C GLN A 377 47.19 -14.91 -5.09
N VAL A 378 46.29 -14.20 -4.38
CA VAL A 378 45.40 -14.81 -3.39
C VAL A 378 44.37 -15.75 -4.03
N THR A 379 43.81 -15.37 -5.18
CA THR A 379 42.73 -16.12 -5.82
C THR A 379 43.24 -17.26 -6.71
N GLY A 380 44.49 -17.19 -7.17
CA GLY A 380 45.05 -18.10 -8.18
C GLY A 380 44.38 -18.00 -9.55
N LYS A 381 43.62 -16.92 -9.82
CA LYS A 381 42.78 -16.77 -11.02
C LYS A 381 43.22 -15.59 -11.89
N PRO A 382 43.02 -15.67 -13.23
CA PRO A 382 43.25 -14.53 -14.10
C PRO A 382 42.25 -13.41 -13.77
N ILE A 383 42.74 -12.17 -13.73
CA ILE A 383 41.92 -10.97 -13.56
C ILE A 383 42.16 -10.05 -14.77
N PRO A 384 41.41 -10.23 -15.87
CA PRO A 384 41.52 -9.36 -17.03
C PRO A 384 41.15 -7.92 -16.66
N ILE A 385 42.01 -6.97 -17.05
CA ILE A 385 41.82 -5.54 -16.79
C ILE A 385 41.74 -4.75 -18.09
N THR A 386 40.96 -3.67 -18.08
CA THR A 386 40.97 -2.62 -19.12
C THR A 386 41.36 -1.30 -18.48
N LEU A 387 42.34 -0.59 -19.05
CA LEU A 387 42.72 0.74 -18.57
C LEU A 387 41.79 1.80 -19.16
N SER A 388 41.38 2.78 -18.35
CA SER A 388 40.63 3.95 -18.83
C SER A 388 41.24 5.25 -18.32
N LYS A 389 40.75 6.38 -18.86
CA LYS A 389 41.05 7.71 -18.31
C LYS A 389 40.63 7.81 -16.85
N GLU A 390 41.30 8.71 -16.13
CA GLU A 390 40.99 9.05 -14.74
C GLU A 390 39.58 9.61 -14.60
N ARG A 391 38.95 9.33 -13.45
CA ARG A 391 37.65 9.92 -13.12
C ARG A 391 37.86 11.35 -12.61
N PRO A 392 37.01 12.30 -13.02
CA PRO A 392 37.02 13.64 -12.43
C PRO A 392 36.89 13.57 -10.91
N GLY A 393 37.80 14.24 -10.19
CA GLY A 393 37.76 14.36 -8.74
C GLY A 393 38.49 13.27 -7.94
N ASP A 394 39.08 12.26 -8.58
CA ASP A 394 39.93 11.25 -7.93
C ASP A 394 41.37 11.78 -7.71
N PRO A 395 41.86 11.89 -6.46
CA PRO A 395 43.23 12.34 -6.21
C PRO A 395 44.26 11.25 -6.55
N PRO A 396 45.49 11.62 -6.96
CA PRO A 396 46.50 10.65 -7.38
C PRO A 396 47.01 9.78 -6.22
N ILE A 397 47.29 10.38 -5.06
CA ILE A 397 47.92 9.73 -3.90
C ILE A 397 47.15 10.07 -2.63
N LEU A 398 46.82 9.07 -1.81
CA LEU A 398 46.22 9.25 -0.47
C LEU A 398 46.73 8.18 0.50
N TYR A 399 47.62 8.56 1.43
CA TYR A 399 48.04 7.73 2.56
C TYR A 399 48.38 8.56 3.79
N THR A 400 48.30 7.96 4.98
CA THR A 400 48.37 8.69 6.25
C THR A 400 49.56 8.35 7.13
N ASP A 401 49.86 9.23 8.08
CA ASP A 401 50.67 8.90 9.25
C ASP A 401 49.74 8.51 10.41
N PRO A 402 49.71 7.22 10.83
CA PRO A 402 48.88 6.78 11.95
C PRO A 402 49.49 7.05 13.34
N ALA A 403 50.66 7.71 13.44
CA ALA A 403 51.39 7.87 14.71
C ALA A 403 50.55 8.48 15.83
N LYS A 404 49.67 9.45 15.52
CA LYS A 404 48.83 10.13 16.50
C LYS A 404 47.89 9.16 17.23
N ILE A 405 47.10 8.39 16.49
CA ILE A 405 46.14 7.44 17.08
C ILE A 405 46.87 6.27 17.76
N GLN A 406 48.03 5.87 17.24
CA GLN A 406 48.87 4.86 17.87
C GLN A 406 49.39 5.30 19.24
N TYR A 407 49.83 6.55 19.35
CA TYR A 407 50.37 7.09 20.60
C TYR A 407 49.25 7.40 21.61
N GLU A 408 48.23 8.16 21.22
CA GLU A 408 47.27 8.73 22.18
C GLU A 408 46.33 7.69 22.79
N ILE A 409 45.88 6.69 22.01
CA ILE A 409 44.93 5.66 22.48
C ILE A 409 45.50 4.24 22.41
N GLY A 410 46.76 4.08 22.00
CA GLY A 410 47.43 2.77 21.94
C GLY A 410 46.86 1.83 20.88
N TRP A 411 46.22 2.35 19.84
CA TRP A 411 45.68 1.51 18.76
C TRP A 411 46.82 1.06 17.82
N ARG A 412 46.86 -0.22 17.45
CA ARG A 412 47.75 -0.73 16.40
C ARG A 412 46.95 -1.72 15.52
N PRO A 413 47.14 -1.71 14.19
CA PRO A 413 46.47 -2.67 13.31
C PRO A 413 46.99 -4.08 13.56
N ARG A 414 46.09 -5.07 13.56
CA ARG A 414 46.39 -6.49 13.69
C ARG A 414 46.67 -7.16 12.35
N TYR A 415 46.08 -6.65 11.28
CA TYR A 415 46.26 -7.15 9.90
C TYR A 415 46.82 -6.02 9.02
N PRO A 416 48.06 -5.55 9.25
CA PRO A 416 48.65 -4.45 8.49
C PRO A 416 49.06 -4.84 7.06
N ASP A 417 49.19 -6.15 6.75
CA ASP A 417 49.60 -6.64 5.44
C ASP A 417 48.42 -6.77 4.47
N ILE A 418 48.64 -6.40 3.21
CA ILE A 418 47.59 -6.38 2.19
C ILE A 418 47.07 -7.78 1.84
N HIS A 419 47.95 -8.79 1.91
CA HIS A 419 47.63 -10.17 1.57
C HIS A 419 46.53 -10.72 2.48
N SER A 420 46.66 -10.58 3.81
CA SER A 420 45.65 -11.02 4.78
C SER A 420 44.30 -10.32 4.59
N MET A 421 44.31 -9.02 4.29
CA MET A 421 43.08 -8.28 4.01
C MET A 421 42.33 -8.84 2.80
N ILE A 422 43.07 -9.13 1.72
CA ILE A 422 42.48 -9.68 0.51
C ILE A 422 42.02 -11.12 0.75
N LEU A 423 42.83 -11.93 1.45
CA LEU A 423 42.50 -13.32 1.76
C LEU A 423 41.22 -13.46 2.59
N HIS A 424 41.04 -12.67 3.65
CA HIS A 424 39.81 -12.72 4.45
C HIS A 424 38.59 -12.32 3.60
N GLY A 425 38.71 -11.27 2.79
CA GLY A 425 37.66 -10.85 1.86
C GLY A 425 37.29 -11.94 0.85
N TRP A 426 38.30 -12.58 0.26
CA TRP A 426 38.13 -13.66 -0.71
C TRP A 426 37.48 -14.90 -0.11
N ASN A 427 37.96 -15.37 1.04
CA ASN A 427 37.41 -16.55 1.72
C ASN A 427 35.94 -16.37 2.05
N TRP A 428 35.56 -15.18 2.55
CA TRP A 428 34.17 -14.87 2.80
C TRP A 428 33.34 -14.88 1.51
N ARG A 429 33.85 -14.28 0.42
CA ARG A 429 33.19 -14.26 -0.89
C ARG A 429 32.97 -15.66 -1.46
N VAL A 430 33.97 -16.53 -1.44
CA VAL A 430 33.83 -17.92 -1.94
C VAL A 430 32.80 -18.69 -1.14
N LYS A 431 32.81 -18.57 0.19
CA LYS A 431 31.88 -19.30 1.07
C LYS A 431 30.40 -18.91 0.85
N HIS A 432 30.13 -17.65 0.50
CA HIS A 432 28.77 -17.12 0.41
C HIS A 432 28.28 -16.90 -1.03
N TYR A 433 29.19 -16.82 -2.01
CA TYR A 433 28.89 -16.55 -3.41
C TYR A 433 29.59 -17.52 -4.40
N GLY A 434 30.30 -18.54 -3.92
CA GLY A 434 31.08 -19.50 -4.73
C GLY A 434 30.31 -20.68 -5.34
N ARG A 435 28.99 -20.71 -5.17
CA ARG A 435 28.03 -21.37 -6.07
C ARG A 435 27.11 -20.24 -6.53
N PRO A 436 26.63 -20.17 -7.78
CA PRO A 436 25.64 -19.15 -8.12
C PRO A 436 24.47 -19.37 -7.16
N PRO A 437 24.25 -18.48 -6.18
CA PRO A 437 23.12 -18.64 -5.32
C PRO A 437 21.92 -18.41 -6.24
N ALA A 438 20.92 -19.29 -6.19
CA ALA A 438 19.57 -18.81 -6.46
C ALA A 438 19.43 -17.53 -5.62
N PRO A 439 19.11 -16.39 -6.23
CA PRO A 439 19.29 -15.08 -5.60
C PRO A 439 18.82 -15.12 -4.15
N SER A 440 19.72 -14.93 -3.17
CA SER A 440 19.29 -14.66 -1.79
C SER A 440 18.82 -13.22 -1.79
N ILE A 441 17.58 -13.04 -2.23
CA ILE A 441 16.92 -11.76 -2.22
C ILE A 441 16.00 -11.80 -1.02
N ASP A 442 16.19 -10.82 -0.14
CA ASP A 442 15.22 -10.52 0.91
C ASP A 442 13.81 -10.55 0.29
N PRO A 443 12.95 -11.50 0.69
CA PRO A 443 11.60 -11.63 0.16
C PRO A 443 10.78 -10.35 0.32
N LEU A 444 11.14 -9.51 1.29
CA LEU A 444 10.53 -8.21 1.60
C LEU A 444 11.15 -7.05 0.80
N ALA A 445 12.25 -7.25 0.07
CA ALA A 445 12.85 -6.27 -0.82
C ALA A 445 12.27 -6.32 -2.25
N HIS A 446 11.61 -7.42 -2.64
CA HIS A 446 10.89 -7.54 -3.91
C HIS A 446 9.48 -6.93 -3.87
N ASN A 447 9.38 -5.74 -3.29
CA ASN A 447 8.12 -4.99 -3.15
C ASN A 447 7.96 -3.92 -4.22
N GLY A 448 8.98 -3.71 -5.06
CA GLY A 448 8.95 -2.84 -6.22
C GLY A 448 8.29 -3.48 -7.44
N ALA A 449 8.16 -2.69 -8.50
CA ALA A 449 7.80 -3.21 -9.82
C ALA A 449 8.79 -4.31 -10.25
N CYS A 450 8.31 -5.30 -11.02
CA CYS A 450 9.21 -6.31 -11.59
C CYS A 450 10.26 -5.71 -12.54
N PHE A 451 10.08 -4.45 -12.94
CA PHE A 451 10.95 -3.70 -13.86
C PHE A 451 11.22 -2.31 -13.31
N ASN A 452 12.45 -2.08 -12.85
CA ASN A 452 13.00 -0.75 -12.56
C ASN A 452 14.22 -0.42 -13.45
N SER A 453 14.64 -1.33 -14.34
CA SER A 453 15.82 -1.18 -15.20
C SER A 453 15.47 -1.40 -16.68
N THR A 454 16.11 -0.66 -17.59
CA THR A 454 15.99 -0.82 -19.05
C THR A 454 16.68 -2.07 -19.61
N THR A 455 17.43 -2.81 -18.78
CA THR A 455 18.20 -4.00 -19.18
C THR A 455 17.47 -5.33 -18.96
N ASP A 456 16.33 -5.32 -18.26
CA ASP A 456 15.50 -6.51 -18.02
C ASP A 456 14.34 -6.64 -19.02
N GLU A 457 14.36 -5.88 -20.11
CA GLU A 457 13.27 -5.80 -21.07
C GLU A 457 13.15 -7.06 -21.94
N ALA A 458 11.91 -7.46 -22.26
CA ALA A 458 11.67 -8.47 -23.28
C ALA A 458 12.27 -7.96 -24.62
N PRO A 459 12.89 -8.84 -25.42
CA PRO A 459 13.42 -8.44 -26.71
C PRO A 459 12.29 -7.86 -27.57
N PRO A 460 12.55 -6.80 -28.36
CA PRO A 460 11.55 -6.22 -29.23
C PRO A 460 11.06 -7.30 -30.20
N LEU A 461 9.75 -7.56 -30.18
CA LEU A 461 9.12 -8.43 -31.18
C LEU A 461 9.33 -7.79 -32.57
N GLY A 462 9.55 -8.58 -33.63
CA GLY A 462 9.81 -8.02 -34.97
C GLY A 462 8.66 -7.17 -35.54
N ASN A 463 8.69 -6.88 -36.84
CA ASN A 463 7.54 -6.24 -37.51
C ASN A 463 6.36 -7.23 -37.59
N ASN A 464 5.15 -6.75 -37.26
CA ASN A 464 3.89 -7.52 -37.31
C ASN A 464 3.97 -8.93 -36.66
N PRO A 465 4.39 -9.04 -35.37
CA PRO A 465 4.62 -10.33 -34.71
C PRO A 465 3.35 -11.20 -34.62
N ARG A 466 3.50 -12.52 -34.82
CA ARG A 466 2.43 -13.49 -34.55
C ARG A 466 2.25 -13.68 -33.05
N ILE A 467 1.10 -13.27 -32.52
CA ILE A 467 0.77 -13.38 -31.09
C ILE A 467 -0.12 -14.59 -30.83
N VAL A 468 0.31 -15.50 -29.96
CA VAL A 468 -0.54 -16.62 -29.51
C VAL A 468 -1.00 -16.37 -28.08
N VAL A 469 -2.28 -16.62 -27.80
CA VAL A 469 -2.89 -16.51 -26.47
C VAL A 469 -3.34 -17.88 -26.00
N ILE A 470 -2.80 -18.37 -24.88
CA ILE A 470 -3.21 -19.65 -24.28
C ILE A 470 -4.15 -19.40 -23.10
N GLY A 471 -5.36 -19.95 -23.20
CA GLY A 471 -6.43 -19.92 -22.22
C GLY A 471 -7.49 -18.85 -22.52
N ALA A 472 -8.76 -19.22 -22.41
CA ALA A 472 -9.94 -18.38 -22.64
C ALA A 472 -10.63 -17.99 -21.32
N GLY A 473 -9.86 -17.79 -20.24
CA GLY A 473 -10.34 -17.10 -19.04
C GLY A 473 -10.35 -15.57 -19.21
N PRO A 474 -10.73 -14.79 -18.18
CA PRO A 474 -10.79 -13.33 -18.24
C PRO A 474 -9.54 -12.67 -18.84
N THR A 475 -8.34 -13.13 -18.46
CA THR A 475 -7.07 -12.60 -18.99
C THR A 475 -6.90 -12.81 -20.48
N GLY A 476 -7.06 -14.04 -20.96
CA GLY A 476 -6.84 -14.35 -22.38
C GLY A 476 -7.93 -13.76 -23.28
N LEU A 477 -9.19 -13.78 -22.81
CA LEU A 477 -10.30 -13.16 -23.53
C LEU A 477 -10.13 -11.65 -23.68
N CYS A 478 -9.67 -10.98 -22.63
CA CYS A 478 -9.43 -9.54 -22.63
C CYS A 478 -8.24 -9.17 -23.54
N ALA A 479 -7.18 -9.98 -23.56
CA ALA A 479 -6.08 -9.83 -24.51
C ALA A 479 -6.56 -9.98 -25.97
N ALA A 480 -7.33 -11.03 -26.27
CA ALA A 480 -7.89 -11.24 -27.59
C ALA A 480 -8.87 -10.15 -28.01
N TYR A 481 -9.68 -9.64 -27.08
CA TYR A 481 -10.56 -8.49 -27.32
C TYR A 481 -9.74 -7.24 -27.63
N ARG A 482 -8.69 -6.94 -26.86
CA ARG A 482 -7.79 -5.80 -27.12
C ARG A 482 -7.11 -5.89 -28.49
N LEU A 483 -6.63 -7.08 -28.87
CA LEU A 483 -6.06 -7.31 -30.21
C LEU A 483 -7.10 -7.07 -31.32
N THR A 484 -8.34 -7.51 -31.11
CA THR A 484 -9.46 -7.30 -32.05
C THR A 484 -9.84 -5.82 -32.15
N GLU A 485 -9.93 -5.13 -31.01
CA GLU A 485 -10.25 -3.72 -30.89
C GLU A 485 -9.26 -2.83 -31.65
N LEU A 486 -7.96 -3.14 -31.54
CA LEU A 486 -6.88 -2.46 -32.26
C LEU A 486 -6.87 -2.77 -33.77
N GLY A 487 -7.71 -3.70 -34.24
CA GLY A 487 -7.66 -4.19 -35.62
C GLY A 487 -6.40 -4.99 -35.92
N TYR A 488 -5.74 -5.55 -34.91
CA TYR A 488 -4.55 -6.37 -35.08
C TYR A 488 -4.93 -7.75 -35.62
N THR A 489 -4.26 -8.19 -36.69
CA THR A 489 -4.70 -9.36 -37.47
C THR A 489 -3.74 -10.56 -37.43
N ASN A 490 -2.62 -10.50 -36.73
CA ASN A 490 -1.68 -11.62 -36.64
C ASN A 490 -1.70 -12.26 -35.24
N TRP A 491 -2.82 -12.87 -34.87
CA TRP A 491 -2.98 -13.51 -33.56
C TRP A 491 -3.96 -14.69 -33.57
N GLU A 492 -3.79 -15.58 -32.60
CA GLU A 492 -4.61 -16.79 -32.41
C GLU A 492 -4.79 -17.10 -30.91
N LEU A 493 -5.99 -17.51 -30.49
CA LEU A 493 -6.32 -17.90 -29.12
C LEU A 493 -6.70 -19.39 -29.05
N VAL A 494 -6.11 -20.13 -28.10
CA VAL A 494 -6.38 -21.55 -27.87
C VAL A 494 -6.82 -21.83 -26.44
N GLU A 495 -7.80 -22.70 -26.27
CA GLU A 495 -8.34 -23.12 -24.97
C GLU A 495 -8.55 -24.64 -24.95
N ALA A 496 -8.13 -25.28 -23.87
CA ALA A 496 -8.19 -26.72 -23.68
C ALA A 496 -9.62 -27.22 -23.40
N THR A 497 -10.45 -26.42 -22.75
CA THR A 497 -11.83 -26.78 -22.42
C THR A 497 -12.78 -26.62 -23.61
N ALA A 498 -13.93 -27.31 -23.54
CA ALA A 498 -14.99 -27.18 -24.53
C ALA A 498 -15.81 -25.88 -24.40
N LYS A 499 -15.63 -25.13 -23.31
CA LYS A 499 -16.29 -23.85 -23.05
C LYS A 499 -15.27 -22.83 -22.54
N PRO A 500 -15.31 -21.56 -22.98
CA PRO A 500 -14.47 -20.50 -22.45
C PRO A 500 -14.88 -20.13 -21.03
N SER A 501 -14.25 -19.11 -20.43
CA SER A 501 -14.47 -18.49 -19.09
C SER A 501 -13.53 -18.94 -17.96
N GLY A 502 -12.82 -20.07 -18.10
CA GLY A 502 -11.85 -20.53 -17.10
C GLY A 502 -12.46 -20.61 -15.69
N LEU A 503 -11.76 -20.07 -14.68
CA LEU A 503 -12.25 -20.01 -13.29
C LEU A 503 -13.33 -18.94 -13.03
N ALA A 504 -13.87 -18.30 -14.07
CA ALA A 504 -15.00 -17.38 -13.95
C ALA A 504 -16.27 -17.97 -14.57
N CYS A 505 -16.37 -19.31 -14.65
CA CYS A 505 -17.47 -20.00 -15.31
C CYS A 505 -18.70 -20.16 -14.42
N THR A 506 -19.87 -20.22 -15.06
CA THR A 506 -21.14 -20.65 -14.44
C THR A 506 -21.48 -22.03 -15.00
N ILE A 507 -21.70 -23.00 -14.10
CA ILE A 507 -22.04 -24.38 -14.43
C ILE A 507 -23.50 -24.63 -14.06
N GLN A 508 -24.24 -25.29 -14.95
CA GLN A 508 -25.58 -25.77 -14.64
C GLN A 508 -25.51 -27.27 -14.29
N ASP A 509 -26.08 -27.67 -13.16
CA ASP A 509 -26.18 -29.08 -12.78
C ASP A 509 -27.40 -29.79 -13.41
N GLU A 510 -27.52 -31.10 -13.19
CA GLU A 510 -28.61 -31.92 -13.73
C GLU A 510 -30.01 -31.51 -13.22
N LYS A 511 -30.07 -30.84 -12.06
CA LYS A 511 -31.30 -30.31 -11.46
C LYS A 511 -31.57 -28.87 -11.89
N LYS A 512 -30.79 -28.34 -12.84
CA LYS A 512 -30.86 -27.00 -13.42
C LYS A 512 -30.50 -25.85 -12.46
N PHE A 513 -29.86 -26.14 -11.33
CA PHE A 513 -29.25 -25.09 -10.50
C PHE A 513 -27.98 -24.58 -11.19
N GLN A 514 -27.70 -23.29 -11.03
CA GLN A 514 -26.49 -22.67 -11.57
C GLN A 514 -25.49 -22.40 -10.45
N TRP A 515 -24.22 -22.72 -10.72
CA TRP A 515 -23.12 -22.66 -9.76
C TRP A 515 -21.96 -21.89 -10.39
N ASP A 516 -21.63 -20.75 -9.80
CA ASP A 516 -20.44 -20.00 -10.17
C ASP A 516 -19.21 -20.64 -9.54
N ILE A 517 -18.22 -20.99 -10.37
CA ILE A 517 -16.88 -21.32 -9.90
C ILE A 517 -16.22 -19.99 -9.54
N GLY A 518 -16.06 -19.73 -8.23
CA GLY A 518 -15.54 -18.47 -7.74
C GLY A 518 -16.51 -17.31 -7.95
N VAL A 519 -17.59 -17.27 -7.17
CA VAL A 519 -18.58 -16.17 -7.19
C VAL A 519 -17.87 -14.82 -7.10
N HIS A 520 -18.10 -13.97 -8.09
CA HIS A 520 -17.52 -12.62 -8.11
C HIS A 520 -18.60 -11.56 -8.04
N CYS A 521 -18.44 -10.67 -7.07
CA CYS A 521 -19.05 -9.36 -7.06
C CYS A 521 -18.31 -8.50 -8.08
N LEU A 522 -18.97 -8.03 -9.15
CA LEU A 522 -18.32 -7.17 -10.12
C LEU A 522 -18.32 -5.73 -9.63
N PHE A 523 -17.12 -5.26 -9.32
CA PHE A 523 -16.73 -3.88 -9.10
C PHE A 523 -15.42 -3.67 -9.88
N SER A 524 -15.14 -2.46 -10.31
CA SER A 524 -14.07 -2.19 -11.27
C SER A 524 -13.24 -0.99 -10.86
N HIS A 525 -11.94 -1.09 -11.12
CA HIS A 525 -10.97 0.02 -11.06
C HIS A 525 -10.70 0.61 -12.46
N PHE A 526 -11.29 0.02 -13.50
CA PHE A 526 -10.89 0.25 -14.90
C PHE A 526 -12.10 0.56 -15.77
N GLU A 527 -12.11 1.73 -16.40
CA GLU A 527 -13.20 2.12 -17.31
C GLU A 527 -13.29 1.21 -18.54
N PHE A 528 -12.16 0.64 -18.98
CA PHE A 528 -12.13 -0.34 -20.07
C PHE A 528 -12.92 -1.60 -19.71
N PHE A 529 -12.73 -2.12 -18.50
CA PHE A 529 -13.44 -3.32 -18.05
C PHE A 529 -14.93 -3.05 -17.98
N ASP A 530 -15.35 -1.90 -17.45
CA ASP A 530 -16.77 -1.54 -17.41
C ASP A 530 -17.37 -1.41 -18.81
N ALA A 531 -16.68 -0.74 -19.73
CA ALA A 531 -17.11 -0.60 -21.11
C ALA A 531 -17.20 -1.96 -21.83
N LEU A 532 -16.24 -2.86 -21.60
CA LEU A 532 -16.27 -4.23 -22.12
C LEU A 532 -17.52 -4.97 -21.62
N LEU A 533 -17.81 -4.91 -20.32
CA LEU A 533 -18.97 -5.57 -19.74
C LEU A 533 -20.30 -5.01 -20.27
N ASP A 534 -20.42 -3.70 -20.39
CA ASP A 534 -21.61 -3.01 -20.91
C ASP A 534 -21.88 -3.35 -22.38
N ASN A 535 -20.82 -3.58 -23.17
CA ASN A 535 -20.94 -4.03 -24.55
C ASN A 535 -21.46 -5.48 -24.67
N MET A 536 -21.25 -6.32 -23.64
CA MET A 536 -21.67 -7.72 -23.65
C MET A 536 -23.09 -7.91 -23.11
N LEU A 537 -23.47 -7.16 -22.08
CA LEU A 537 -24.75 -7.31 -21.40
C LEU A 537 -25.50 -5.97 -21.34
N PRO A 538 -26.74 -5.90 -21.87
CA PRO A 538 -27.56 -4.70 -21.75
C PRO A 538 -27.92 -4.42 -20.27
N PRO A 539 -28.30 -3.17 -19.92
CA PRO A 539 -28.61 -2.78 -18.55
C PRO A 539 -29.62 -3.68 -17.82
N LYS A 540 -30.61 -4.23 -18.53
CA LYS A 540 -31.65 -5.13 -17.99
C LYS A 540 -31.13 -6.49 -17.51
N ASP A 541 -29.94 -6.91 -17.95
CA ASP A 541 -29.35 -8.20 -17.60
C ASP A 541 -28.44 -8.10 -16.35
N TRP A 542 -28.42 -6.93 -15.69
CA TRP A 542 -27.64 -6.65 -14.49
C TRP A 542 -28.54 -6.48 -13.26
N LEU A 543 -28.09 -7.04 -12.14
CA LEU A 543 -28.62 -6.78 -10.80
C LEU A 543 -27.60 -5.99 -10.00
N TYR A 544 -28.07 -5.01 -9.21
CA TYR A 544 -27.22 -4.16 -8.39
C TYR A 544 -27.48 -4.43 -6.92
N HIS A 545 -26.40 -4.68 -6.19
CA HIS A 545 -26.46 -5.13 -4.81
C HIS A 545 -25.74 -4.17 -3.89
N GLN A 546 -26.36 -3.90 -2.73
CA GLN A 546 -25.67 -3.40 -1.55
C GLN A 546 -25.15 -4.61 -0.77
N ARG A 547 -23.84 -4.73 -0.64
CA ARG A 547 -23.24 -5.91 -0.02
C ARG A 547 -23.60 -6.00 1.46
N TYR A 548 -24.17 -7.13 1.85
CA TYR A 548 -24.33 -7.55 3.24
C TYR A 548 -23.74 -8.95 3.42
N SER A 549 -22.65 -9.04 4.21
CA SER A 549 -21.86 -10.27 4.35
C SER A 549 -21.33 -10.44 5.78
N PRO A 550 -22.12 -11.00 6.71
CA PRO A 550 -21.73 -11.15 8.11
C PRO A 550 -20.75 -12.32 8.33
N ALA A 551 -20.16 -12.38 9.51
CA ALA A 551 -19.46 -13.55 10.03
C ALA A 551 -20.35 -14.29 11.05
N ARG A 552 -20.33 -15.63 11.00
CA ARG A 552 -20.94 -16.48 12.03
C ARG A 552 -19.90 -16.76 13.11
N MET A 553 -20.12 -16.26 14.33
CA MET A 553 -19.16 -16.38 15.42
C MET A 553 -19.89 -16.54 16.76
N ARG A 554 -19.47 -17.48 17.62
CA ARG A 554 -20.00 -17.64 18.99
C ARG A 554 -21.52 -17.72 19.05
N GLY A 555 -22.15 -18.34 18.05
CA GLY A 555 -23.60 -18.40 17.97
C GLY A 555 -24.31 -17.07 17.62
N THR A 556 -23.59 -16.00 17.26
CA THR A 556 -24.14 -14.71 16.78
C THR A 556 -23.78 -14.39 15.32
N TRP A 557 -24.39 -13.34 14.78
CA TRP A 557 -24.15 -12.80 13.43
C TRP A 557 -23.45 -11.46 13.55
N VAL A 558 -22.17 -11.40 13.17
CA VAL A 558 -21.32 -10.21 13.34
C VAL A 558 -21.16 -9.52 11.98
N GLY A 559 -21.55 -8.26 11.85
CA GLY A 559 -21.41 -7.52 10.59
C GLY A 559 -19.95 -7.40 10.13
N TYR A 560 -19.71 -7.36 8.83
CA TYR A 560 -18.38 -7.07 8.27
C TYR A 560 -18.17 -5.57 8.08
N PRO A 561 -16.99 -5.00 8.45
CA PRO A 561 -15.82 -5.69 9.01
C PRO A 561 -16.02 -6.13 10.47
N VAL A 562 -15.58 -7.34 10.84
CA VAL A 562 -15.79 -7.92 12.18
C VAL A 562 -15.23 -7.03 13.28
N GLN A 563 -14.04 -6.46 13.06
CA GLN A 563 -13.36 -5.54 13.97
C GLN A 563 -14.15 -4.26 14.28
N SER A 564 -15.10 -3.86 13.42
CA SER A 564 -16.00 -2.74 13.70
C SER A 564 -17.23 -3.11 14.54
N ASN A 565 -17.59 -4.38 14.56
CA ASN A 565 -18.88 -4.86 15.03
C ASN A 565 -18.72 -5.82 16.23
N LEU A 566 -17.61 -5.68 16.97
CA LEU A 566 -17.24 -6.53 18.10
C LEU A 566 -18.31 -6.58 19.19
N TRP A 567 -19.15 -5.55 19.32
CA TRP A 567 -20.23 -5.49 20.32
C TRP A 567 -21.23 -6.65 20.27
N ARG A 568 -21.25 -7.38 19.14
CA ARG A 568 -22.08 -8.57 18.90
C ARG A 568 -21.45 -9.88 19.42
N LEU A 569 -20.21 -9.84 19.93
CA LEU A 569 -19.52 -10.95 20.58
C LEU A 569 -19.79 -10.98 22.09
N PRO A 570 -19.48 -12.09 22.80
CA PRO A 570 -19.62 -12.18 24.25
C PRO A 570 -18.83 -11.08 24.98
N GLU A 571 -19.42 -10.48 26.01
CA GLU A 571 -18.90 -9.31 26.73
C GLU A 571 -17.47 -9.51 27.27
N ALA A 572 -17.16 -10.71 27.78
CA ALA A 572 -15.82 -11.04 28.27
C ALA A 572 -14.76 -11.01 27.16
N GLU A 573 -15.09 -11.51 25.96
CA GLU A 573 -14.18 -11.53 24.80
C GLU A 573 -13.99 -10.11 24.25
N VAL A 574 -15.08 -9.33 24.16
CA VAL A 574 -15.02 -7.91 23.79
C VAL A 574 -14.13 -7.12 24.75
N SER A 575 -14.31 -7.33 26.06
CA SER A 575 -13.51 -6.65 27.08
C SER A 575 -12.03 -6.96 26.95
N GLY A 576 -11.67 -8.23 26.70
CA GLY A 576 -10.29 -8.64 26.46
C GLY A 576 -9.69 -7.99 25.20
N ILE A 577 -10.45 -7.94 24.10
CA ILE A 577 -10.01 -7.29 22.85
C ILE A 577 -9.82 -5.78 23.04
N ILE A 578 -10.76 -5.12 23.71
CA ILE A 578 -10.66 -3.67 23.98
C ILE A 578 -9.49 -3.35 24.91
N ALA A 579 -9.24 -4.17 25.93
CA ALA A 579 -8.11 -4.00 26.83
C ALA A 579 -6.76 -4.14 26.09
N ASP A 580 -6.62 -5.17 25.26
CA ASP A 580 -5.42 -5.38 24.42
C ASP A 580 -5.18 -4.22 23.44
N LEU A 581 -6.24 -3.76 22.75
CA LEU A 581 -6.17 -2.61 21.86
C LEU A 581 -5.83 -1.31 22.61
N ALA A 582 -6.42 -1.07 23.79
CA ALA A 582 -6.13 0.11 24.60
C ALA A 582 -4.68 0.08 25.12
N GLN A 583 -4.21 -1.08 25.59
CA GLN A 583 -2.83 -1.28 26.02
C GLN A 583 -1.86 -1.02 24.87
N LYS A 584 -2.19 -1.44 23.65
CA LYS A 584 -1.43 -1.15 22.44
C LYS A 584 -1.39 0.35 22.09
N GLU A 585 -2.48 1.09 22.29
CA GLU A 585 -2.50 2.55 22.02
C GLU A 585 -1.65 3.34 23.04
N VAL A 586 -1.59 2.86 24.28
CA VAL A 586 -0.90 3.54 25.40
C VAL A 586 0.56 3.08 25.53
N THR A 587 0.84 1.83 25.20
CA THR A 587 2.20 1.29 25.15
C THR A 587 2.76 1.63 23.78
N PRO A 588 3.74 2.53 23.64
CA PRO A 588 4.39 2.72 22.35
C PRO A 588 4.89 1.35 21.90
N GLN A 589 4.31 0.85 20.82
CA GLN A 589 4.77 -0.37 20.15
C GLN A 589 6.30 -0.27 20.11
N LYS A 590 7.04 -1.28 20.60
CA LYS A 590 8.51 -1.29 20.47
C LYS A 590 8.81 -1.06 18.99
N SER A 591 9.16 0.17 18.62
CA SER A 591 9.67 0.47 17.29
C SER A 591 10.90 -0.44 17.16
N GLY A 592 10.90 -1.30 16.13
CA GLY A 592 11.82 -2.42 16.00
C GLY A 592 11.22 -3.82 15.99
N ALA A 593 9.91 -4.00 16.22
CA ALA A 593 9.25 -5.27 15.89
C ALA A 593 9.13 -5.39 14.35
N GLN A 594 10.10 -6.05 13.73
CA GLN A 594 10.12 -6.30 12.29
C GLN A 594 8.86 -7.09 11.90
N ILE A 595 7.98 -6.51 11.07
CA ILE A 595 6.85 -7.21 10.49
C ILE A 595 7.39 -8.15 9.42
N ARG A 596 7.49 -9.45 9.72
CA ARG A 596 8.10 -10.43 8.80
C ARG A 596 7.07 -11.17 7.96
N ASN A 597 5.85 -11.28 8.47
CA ASN A 597 4.78 -12.08 7.89
C ASN A 597 3.42 -11.42 8.17
N PHE A 598 2.36 -12.04 7.68
CA PHE A 598 1.00 -11.53 7.80
C PHE A 598 0.48 -11.56 9.23
N LYS A 599 0.90 -12.52 10.07
CA LYS A 599 0.53 -12.53 11.49
C LYS A 599 1.15 -11.36 12.24
N ASP A 600 2.44 -11.12 12.06
CA ASP A 600 3.13 -9.97 12.67
C ASP A 600 2.42 -8.66 12.29
N TRP A 601 1.96 -8.55 11.03
CA TRP A 601 1.21 -7.40 10.55
C TRP A 601 -0.18 -7.28 11.18
N LEU A 602 -0.90 -8.41 11.33
CA LEU A 602 -2.20 -8.46 11.99
C LEU A 602 -2.11 -8.07 13.46
N GLU A 603 -1.14 -8.61 14.21
CA GLU A 603 -0.93 -8.26 15.61
C GLU A 603 -0.55 -6.77 15.75
N ALA A 604 0.31 -6.29 14.87
CA ALA A 604 0.69 -4.88 14.82
C ALA A 604 -0.48 -3.95 14.49
N GLY A 605 -1.42 -4.37 13.64
CA GLY A 605 -2.58 -3.57 13.23
C GLY A 605 -3.79 -3.68 14.16
N PHE A 606 -4.08 -4.87 14.67
CA PHE A 606 -5.34 -5.22 15.30
C PHE A 606 -5.22 -5.72 16.74
N GLY A 607 -3.99 -5.77 17.30
CA GLY A 607 -3.76 -6.36 18.61
C GLY A 607 -3.75 -7.89 18.54
N LYS A 608 -3.16 -8.51 19.55
CA LYS A 608 -3.01 -9.97 19.64
C LYS A 608 -4.37 -10.64 19.87
N ALA A 609 -5.20 -10.08 20.74
CA ALA A 609 -6.48 -10.67 21.11
C ALA A 609 -7.43 -10.82 19.92
N LEU A 610 -7.61 -9.75 19.12
CA LEU A 610 -8.45 -9.80 17.92
C LEU A 610 -7.84 -10.69 16.82
N THR A 611 -6.50 -10.72 16.74
CA THR A 611 -5.79 -11.60 15.81
C THR A 611 -6.05 -13.06 16.12
N ASP A 612 -5.94 -13.47 17.38
CA ASP A 612 -6.16 -14.85 17.83
C ASP A 612 -7.64 -15.24 17.80
N THR A 613 -8.56 -14.32 18.09
CA THR A 613 -10.01 -14.59 18.08
C THR A 613 -10.56 -14.80 16.67
N PHE A 614 -10.13 -13.99 15.70
CA PHE A 614 -10.75 -13.96 14.38
C PHE A 614 -9.74 -14.01 13.23
N MET A 615 -8.80 -13.07 13.17
CA MET A 615 -8.03 -12.82 11.96
C MET A 615 -7.16 -14.01 11.56
N ALA A 616 -6.35 -14.55 12.48
CA ALA A 616 -5.46 -15.67 12.20
C ALA A 616 -6.23 -16.98 11.93
N PRO A 617 -7.22 -17.41 12.76
CA PRO A 617 -7.99 -18.62 12.49
C PRO A 617 -8.77 -18.56 11.16
N TYR A 618 -9.39 -17.42 10.86
CA TYR A 618 -10.12 -17.25 9.61
C TYR A 618 -9.19 -17.34 8.40
N ASN A 619 -8.06 -16.62 8.42
CA ASN A 619 -7.10 -16.63 7.31
C ASN A 619 -6.44 -18.00 7.14
N ALA A 620 -6.06 -18.69 8.22
CA ALA A 620 -5.55 -20.06 8.15
C ALA A 620 -6.53 -21.00 7.43
N LYS A 621 -7.84 -20.80 7.65
CA LYS A 621 -8.89 -21.58 7.00
C LYS A 621 -9.15 -21.18 5.54
N VAL A 622 -9.08 -19.89 5.18
CA VAL A 622 -9.26 -19.46 3.77
C VAL A 622 -8.06 -19.88 2.92
N TRP A 623 -6.85 -19.57 3.40
CA TRP A 623 -5.62 -19.75 2.65
C TRP A 623 -5.05 -21.15 2.74
N ALA A 624 -5.60 -21.98 3.64
CA ALA A 624 -5.05 -23.27 3.99
C ALA A 624 -3.56 -23.19 4.38
N HIS A 625 -3.11 -22.05 4.89
CA HIS A 625 -1.73 -21.79 5.30
C HIS A 625 -1.76 -20.86 6.51
N PRO A 626 -0.90 -21.07 7.52
CA PRO A 626 -0.79 -20.17 8.66
C PRO A 626 -0.43 -18.74 8.21
N ALA A 627 -0.92 -17.73 8.92
CA ALA A 627 -0.61 -16.34 8.63
C ALA A 627 0.90 -16.03 8.77
N GLU A 628 1.63 -16.84 9.53
CA GLU A 628 3.08 -16.82 9.68
C GLU A 628 3.83 -17.19 8.39
N GLU A 629 3.21 -18.00 7.51
CA GLU A 629 3.80 -18.38 6.21
C GLU A 629 3.44 -17.41 5.08
N MET A 630 2.58 -16.44 5.37
CA MET A 630 2.07 -15.48 4.40
C MET A 630 2.81 -14.16 4.50
N ASN A 631 3.05 -13.52 3.35
CA ASN A 631 3.45 -12.13 3.25
C ASN A 631 2.28 -11.20 3.59
N TYR A 632 2.50 -9.93 3.92
CA TYR A 632 1.47 -8.93 4.23
C TYR A 632 1.28 -7.86 3.13
N ILE A 633 2.12 -7.80 2.10
CA ILE A 633 2.09 -6.68 1.13
C ILE A 633 0.82 -6.68 0.26
N TRP A 634 0.19 -7.84 0.09
CA TRP A 634 -1.04 -8.01 -0.71
C TRP A 634 -2.29 -7.43 -0.03
N VAL A 635 -2.23 -7.05 1.25
CA VAL A 635 -3.40 -6.75 2.06
C VAL A 635 -4.18 -5.52 1.62
N GLY A 636 -3.53 -4.56 0.92
CA GLY A 636 -4.11 -3.36 0.28
C GLY A 636 -5.56 -3.04 0.66
N GLU A 637 -6.49 -3.22 -0.27
CA GLU A 637 -7.94 -3.00 -0.06
C GLU A 637 -8.69 -4.21 0.54
N ARG A 638 -7.97 -5.28 0.91
CA ARG A 638 -8.56 -6.56 1.33
C ARG A 638 -8.79 -6.64 2.84
N VAL A 639 -8.01 -5.91 3.64
CA VAL A 639 -8.16 -5.89 5.10
C VAL A 639 -8.44 -4.48 5.60
N ALA A 640 -9.61 -4.27 6.23
CA ALA A 640 -10.01 -2.95 6.72
C ALA A 640 -9.21 -2.52 7.96
N THR A 641 -8.41 -1.47 7.85
CA THR A 641 -7.75 -0.84 9.01
C THR A 641 -8.71 0.15 9.67
N ILE A 642 -8.99 -0.01 10.96
CA ILE A 642 -9.96 0.81 11.70
C ILE A 642 -9.32 1.36 12.95
N GLN A 643 -9.50 2.66 13.19
CA GLN A 643 -8.95 3.33 14.37
C GLN A 643 -9.64 2.84 15.64
N PHE A 644 -8.87 2.63 16.70
CA PHE A 644 -9.36 2.16 18.00
C PHE A 644 -10.56 2.96 18.52
N LYS A 645 -10.54 4.29 18.38
CA LYS A 645 -11.65 5.17 18.81
C LYS A 645 -13.00 4.81 18.15
N ASN A 646 -12.99 4.41 16.88
CA ASN A 646 -14.21 4.02 16.17
C ASN A 646 -14.73 2.66 16.66
N ILE A 647 -13.82 1.71 16.90
CA ILE A 647 -14.16 0.40 17.46
C ILE A 647 -14.80 0.59 18.85
N LEU A 648 -14.15 1.38 19.71
CA LEU A 648 -14.65 1.67 21.05
C LEU A 648 -16.02 2.35 21.03
N SER A 649 -16.21 3.34 20.15
CA SER A 649 -17.50 4.02 19.98
C SER A 649 -18.61 3.05 19.56
N ASN A 650 -18.36 2.15 18.61
CA ASN A 650 -19.33 1.15 18.19
C ASN A 650 -19.67 0.16 19.30
N VAL A 651 -18.67 -0.22 20.12
CA VAL A 651 -18.88 -1.09 21.30
C VAL A 651 -19.75 -0.43 22.35
N ILE A 652 -19.44 0.81 22.73
CA ILE A 652 -20.20 1.58 23.72
C ILE A 652 -21.65 1.81 23.25
N ASN A 653 -21.80 2.22 22.00
CA ASN A 653 -23.10 2.59 21.45
C ASN A 653 -23.89 1.40 20.87
N LYS A 654 -23.34 0.19 20.90
CA LYS A 654 -23.90 -1.02 20.29
C LYS A 654 -24.36 -0.78 18.84
N ARG A 655 -23.48 -0.14 18.06
CA ARG A 655 -23.78 0.33 16.71
C ARG A 655 -23.03 -0.48 15.67
N ASP A 656 -23.75 -0.89 14.61
CA ASP A 656 -23.11 -1.48 13.44
C ASP A 656 -22.44 -0.42 12.57
N ALA A 657 -21.24 -0.74 12.08
CA ALA A 657 -20.54 0.07 11.10
C ALA A 657 -21.17 -0.07 9.70
N PRO A 658 -21.09 1.00 8.87
CA PRO A 658 -21.49 0.91 7.48
C PRO A 658 -20.64 -0.09 6.70
N ALA A 659 -21.18 -0.59 5.59
CA ALA A 659 -20.47 -1.50 4.70
C ALA A 659 -19.17 -0.86 4.16
N TRP A 660 -18.06 -1.58 4.28
CA TRP A 660 -16.72 -1.11 3.92
C TRP A 660 -16.11 -1.89 2.73
N GLY A 661 -15.30 -1.23 1.90
CA GLY A 661 -14.48 -1.84 0.84
C GLY A 661 -14.99 -1.55 -0.58
N PRO A 662 -14.17 -1.82 -1.62
CA PRO A 662 -14.50 -1.48 -3.01
C PRO A 662 -15.70 -2.26 -3.55
N ASN A 663 -16.03 -3.40 -2.93
CA ASN A 663 -17.21 -4.22 -3.20
C ASN A 663 -18.39 -3.95 -2.26
N ALA A 664 -18.41 -2.83 -1.53
CA ALA A 664 -19.57 -2.45 -0.71
C ALA A 664 -20.84 -2.32 -1.57
N GLN A 665 -20.67 -1.97 -2.85
CA GLN A 665 -21.66 -2.12 -3.91
C GLN A 665 -21.05 -2.95 -5.03
N PHE A 666 -21.88 -3.74 -5.70
CA PHE A 666 -21.45 -4.48 -6.88
C PHE A 666 -22.63 -4.77 -7.79
N ARG A 667 -22.33 -5.06 -9.06
CA ARG A 667 -23.30 -5.61 -10.00
C ARG A 667 -23.07 -7.10 -10.21
N TYR A 668 -24.12 -7.82 -10.54
CA TYR A 668 -24.09 -9.24 -10.83
C TYR A 668 -24.97 -9.53 -12.06
N PRO A 669 -24.50 -10.34 -13.02
CA PRO A 669 -25.28 -10.68 -14.20
C PRO A 669 -26.40 -11.66 -13.82
N MET A 670 -27.58 -11.47 -14.41
CA MET A 670 -28.77 -12.27 -14.09
C MET A 670 -28.52 -13.78 -14.25
N ASN A 671 -27.68 -14.20 -15.21
CA ASN A 671 -27.39 -15.60 -15.53
C ASN A 671 -25.99 -16.06 -15.07
N GLY A 672 -25.45 -15.46 -14.01
CA GLY A 672 -24.15 -15.85 -13.45
C GLY A 672 -22.94 -15.30 -14.22
N THR A 673 -21.79 -15.24 -13.54
CA THR A 673 -20.61 -14.51 -14.03
C THR A 673 -20.00 -15.09 -15.31
N GLY A 674 -20.13 -16.40 -15.54
CA GLY A 674 -19.61 -17.05 -16.75
C GLY A 674 -20.28 -16.59 -18.03
N HIS A 675 -21.52 -16.13 -17.96
CA HIS A 675 -22.27 -15.68 -19.13
C HIS A 675 -21.60 -14.50 -19.84
N ILE A 676 -20.97 -13.60 -19.07
CA ILE A 676 -20.20 -12.46 -19.59
C ILE A 676 -19.08 -12.96 -20.50
N TRP A 677 -18.26 -13.87 -19.99
CA TRP A 677 -17.03 -14.30 -20.65
C TRP A 677 -17.31 -15.18 -21.86
N VAL A 678 -18.41 -15.93 -21.85
CA VAL A 678 -18.92 -16.62 -23.04
C VAL A 678 -19.27 -15.59 -24.13
N LYS A 679 -19.97 -14.50 -23.79
CA LYS A 679 -20.28 -13.44 -24.77
C LYS A 679 -19.04 -12.73 -25.29
N VAL A 680 -18.05 -12.45 -24.44
CA VAL A 680 -16.76 -11.90 -24.89
C VAL A 680 -16.12 -12.85 -25.88
N PHE A 681 -16.05 -14.14 -25.59
CA PHE A 681 -15.53 -15.14 -26.52
C PHE A 681 -16.31 -15.13 -27.83
N ASP A 682 -17.64 -15.14 -27.80
CA ASP A 682 -18.50 -15.15 -28.99
C ASP A 682 -18.29 -13.93 -29.90
N ALA A 683 -18.02 -12.77 -29.32
CA ALA A 683 -17.75 -11.52 -30.04
C ALA A 683 -16.41 -11.52 -30.80
N LEU A 684 -15.46 -12.41 -30.46
CA LEU A 684 -14.16 -12.52 -31.13
C LEU A 684 -14.30 -13.19 -32.52
N PRO A 685 -13.42 -12.88 -33.49
CA PRO A 685 -13.45 -13.51 -34.81
C PRO A 685 -13.28 -15.04 -34.73
N LYS A 686 -14.13 -15.78 -35.47
CA LYS A 686 -14.23 -17.25 -35.34
C LYS A 686 -12.96 -17.98 -35.79
N GLU A 687 -12.32 -17.46 -36.82
CA GLU A 687 -11.11 -18.01 -37.43
C GLU A 687 -9.85 -17.84 -36.55
N ARG A 688 -9.94 -17.10 -35.44
CA ARG A 688 -8.81 -16.77 -34.56
C ARG A 688 -8.89 -17.44 -33.19
N LYS A 689 -9.91 -18.26 -32.94
CA LYS A 689 -10.17 -18.86 -31.63
C LYS A 689 -10.47 -20.36 -31.76
N ARG A 690 -9.87 -21.18 -30.90
CA ARG A 690 -10.05 -22.64 -30.90
C ARG A 690 -10.31 -23.16 -29.49
N LEU A 691 -11.40 -23.91 -29.32
CA LEU A 691 -11.74 -24.66 -28.11
C LEU A 691 -11.29 -26.13 -28.27
N GLY A 692 -11.15 -26.85 -27.15
CA GLY A 692 -10.64 -28.24 -27.17
C GLY A 692 -9.17 -28.36 -27.62
N ALA A 693 -8.43 -27.25 -27.67
CA ALA A 693 -7.04 -27.16 -28.09
C ALA A 693 -6.11 -27.16 -26.88
N ARG A 694 -5.85 -28.36 -26.33
CA ARG A 694 -4.91 -28.52 -25.21
C ARG A 694 -3.48 -28.34 -25.70
N VAL A 695 -2.76 -27.42 -25.08
CA VAL A 695 -1.32 -27.26 -25.25
C VAL A 695 -0.57 -28.33 -24.47
N GLU A 696 0.44 -28.95 -25.06
CA GLU A 696 1.35 -29.90 -24.40
C GLU A 696 2.76 -29.35 -24.22
N LYS A 697 3.28 -28.62 -25.20
CA LYS A 697 4.65 -28.09 -25.19
C LYS A 697 4.72 -26.69 -25.77
N VAL A 698 5.66 -25.90 -25.28
CA VAL A 698 6.01 -24.58 -25.79
C VAL A 698 7.50 -24.62 -26.16
N HIS A 699 7.78 -24.57 -27.45
CA HIS A 699 9.14 -24.42 -27.97
C HIS A 699 9.48 -22.93 -28.11
N THR A 700 10.66 -22.54 -27.65
CA THR A 700 11.13 -21.14 -27.60
C THR A 700 12.47 -20.92 -28.28
N LYS A 701 13.09 -21.98 -28.82
CA LYS A 701 14.35 -21.85 -29.58
C LYS A 701 14.18 -20.88 -30.76
N PRO A 702 15.16 -19.98 -31.00
CA PRO A 702 15.15 -19.10 -32.16
C PRO A 702 14.92 -19.88 -33.47
N GLY A 703 14.01 -19.40 -34.32
CA GLY A 703 13.66 -20.05 -35.61
C GLY A 703 12.72 -21.27 -35.50
N ALA A 704 12.42 -21.75 -34.30
CA ALA A 704 11.54 -22.91 -34.07
C ALA A 704 10.44 -22.66 -33.02
N LYS A 705 10.18 -21.38 -32.68
CA LYS A 705 9.19 -20.99 -31.67
C LYS A 705 7.78 -21.45 -32.07
N ALA A 706 7.19 -22.32 -31.28
CA ALA A 706 5.85 -22.85 -31.53
C ALA A 706 5.19 -23.42 -30.27
N VAL A 707 3.87 -23.28 -30.20
CA VAL A 707 3.01 -24.02 -29.28
C VAL A 707 2.63 -25.34 -29.95
N VAL A 708 2.79 -26.46 -29.24
CA VAL A 708 2.41 -27.80 -29.71
C VAL A 708 1.18 -28.25 -28.95
N LEU A 709 0.12 -28.58 -29.69
CA LEU A 709 -1.13 -29.09 -29.15
C LEU A 709 -1.08 -30.61 -28.97
N GLN A 710 -2.00 -31.14 -28.16
CA GLN A 710 -2.18 -32.57 -27.90
C GLN A 710 -2.47 -33.41 -29.16
N ASP A 711 -3.06 -32.81 -30.18
CA ASP A 711 -3.29 -33.46 -31.48
C ASP A 711 -2.07 -33.40 -32.41
N GLY A 712 -0.93 -32.88 -31.94
CA GLY A 712 0.30 -32.70 -32.71
C GLY A 712 0.37 -31.41 -33.53
N THR A 713 -0.70 -30.60 -33.58
CA THR A 713 -0.71 -29.31 -34.28
C THR A 713 0.39 -28.40 -33.72
N ARG A 714 1.18 -27.77 -34.61
CA ARG A 714 2.20 -26.79 -34.25
C ARG A 714 1.77 -25.39 -34.68
N ILE A 715 1.66 -24.47 -33.72
CA ILE A 715 1.25 -23.08 -33.92
C ILE A 715 2.48 -22.18 -33.66
N PRO A 716 3.11 -21.60 -34.70
CA PRO A 716 4.27 -20.74 -34.51
C PRO A 716 3.88 -19.42 -33.84
N PHE A 717 4.83 -18.81 -33.11
CA PHE A 717 4.61 -17.51 -32.47
C PHE A 717 5.90 -16.66 -32.42
N ASP A 718 5.73 -15.35 -32.44
CA ASP A 718 6.77 -14.37 -32.12
C ASP A 718 6.62 -13.89 -30.67
N GLY A 719 5.37 -13.67 -30.23
CA GLY A 719 5.01 -13.38 -28.85
C GLY A 719 3.96 -14.36 -28.32
N LEU A 720 4.11 -14.81 -27.08
CA LEU A 720 3.19 -15.74 -26.43
C LEU A 720 2.63 -15.13 -25.15
N LEU A 721 1.32 -15.02 -25.03
CA LEU A 721 0.63 -14.76 -23.76
C LEU A 721 0.07 -16.06 -23.23
N SER A 722 0.59 -16.54 -22.11
CA SER A 722 0.08 -17.73 -21.44
C SER A 722 -0.65 -17.36 -20.15
N THR A 723 -1.87 -17.91 -19.99
CA THR A 723 -2.70 -17.70 -18.79
C THR A 723 -2.85 -18.94 -17.90
N MET A 724 -2.19 -20.04 -18.28
CA MET A 724 -2.13 -21.25 -17.46
C MET A 724 -1.31 -21.03 -16.18
N PRO A 725 -1.40 -21.92 -15.18
CA PRO A 725 -0.59 -21.77 -13.97
C PRO A 725 0.91 -21.78 -14.30
N LEU A 726 1.65 -20.83 -13.72
CA LEU A 726 3.06 -20.58 -14.01
C LEU A 726 3.97 -21.82 -13.88
N PRO A 727 3.85 -22.70 -12.86
CA PRO A 727 4.64 -23.92 -12.78
C PRO A 727 4.45 -24.88 -13.96
N HIS A 728 3.23 -24.95 -14.51
CA HIS A 728 2.96 -25.78 -15.69
C HIS A 728 3.67 -25.20 -16.92
N LEU A 729 3.56 -23.90 -17.15
CA LEU A 729 4.22 -23.24 -18.28
C LEU A 729 5.74 -23.45 -18.26
N LEU A 730 6.35 -23.27 -17.09
CA LEU A 730 7.78 -23.49 -16.88
C LEU A 730 8.20 -24.93 -17.24
N ARG A 731 7.45 -25.94 -16.78
CA ARG A 731 7.71 -27.36 -17.10
C ARG A 731 7.42 -27.73 -18.55
N MET A 732 6.48 -27.04 -19.18
CA MET A 732 6.06 -27.27 -20.57
C MET A 732 6.99 -26.58 -21.58
N THR A 733 8.13 -26.03 -21.15
CA THR A 733 9.12 -25.37 -22.02
C THR A 733 10.39 -26.21 -22.14
N PRO A 734 10.36 -27.36 -22.85
CA PRO A 734 11.42 -28.37 -22.83
C PRO A 734 12.75 -27.92 -23.44
N ASP A 735 12.74 -26.82 -24.20
CA ASP A 735 13.96 -26.22 -24.76
C ASP A 735 14.87 -25.61 -23.68
N HIS A 736 14.33 -25.36 -22.49
CA HIS A 736 15.01 -24.74 -21.36
C HIS A 736 14.76 -25.56 -20.07
N PRO A 737 15.47 -26.69 -19.87
CA PRO A 737 15.33 -27.51 -18.68
C PRO A 737 15.50 -26.72 -17.37
N GLU A 738 16.32 -25.67 -17.37
CA GLU A 738 16.52 -24.76 -16.24
C GLU A 738 15.24 -24.02 -15.80
N LEU A 739 14.26 -23.83 -16.69
CA LEU A 739 12.97 -23.24 -16.31
C LEU A 739 12.15 -24.17 -15.43
N ALA A 740 12.25 -25.49 -15.63
CA ALA A 740 11.57 -26.45 -14.77
C ALA A 740 12.10 -26.34 -13.32
N GLU A 741 13.40 -26.11 -13.13
CA GLU A 741 14.00 -25.88 -11.81
C GLU A 741 13.44 -24.63 -11.09
N LEU A 742 12.97 -23.62 -11.85
CA LEU A 742 12.25 -22.47 -11.29
C LEU A 742 10.84 -22.83 -10.80
N ALA A 743 10.26 -23.96 -11.22
CA ALA A 743 9.00 -24.48 -10.72
C ALA A 743 9.19 -25.46 -9.55
N GLU A 744 10.23 -26.29 -9.61
CA GLU A 744 10.43 -27.40 -8.66
C GLU A 744 10.61 -26.94 -7.20
N GLY A 745 9.98 -27.70 -6.31
CA GLY A 745 10.05 -27.53 -4.86
C GLY A 745 8.99 -28.37 -4.14
N ASN A 746 8.87 -28.21 -2.82
CA ASN A 746 7.86 -28.94 -2.06
C ASN A 746 6.97 -27.97 -1.26
N ASN A 747 5.87 -27.53 -1.88
CA ASN A 747 4.79 -26.81 -1.21
C ASN A 747 3.83 -27.76 -0.42
N GLY A 748 4.00 -29.08 -0.54
CA GLY A 748 3.10 -30.09 0.02
C GLY A 748 1.74 -30.21 -0.68
N ALA A 749 1.59 -29.68 -1.90
CA ALA A 749 0.49 -29.94 -2.81
C ALA A 749 0.89 -30.98 -3.87
N ALA A 750 -0.10 -31.48 -4.64
CA ALA A 750 0.12 -32.55 -5.62
C ALA A 750 0.98 -32.12 -6.81
N ASP A 751 1.15 -30.82 -7.04
CA ASP A 751 1.92 -30.27 -8.15
C ASP A 751 3.43 -30.16 -7.87
N HIS A 752 3.88 -30.54 -6.67
CA HIS A 752 5.29 -30.54 -6.25
C HIS A 752 6.05 -29.28 -6.70
N SER A 753 5.43 -28.11 -6.56
CA SER A 753 6.03 -26.83 -6.93
C SER A 753 6.44 -26.05 -5.68
N LYS A 754 7.37 -25.08 -5.79
CA LYS A 754 7.62 -24.11 -4.70
C LYS A 754 6.57 -22.98 -4.67
N PHE A 755 5.72 -22.89 -5.68
CA PHE A 755 4.64 -21.91 -5.74
C PHE A 755 3.47 -22.39 -4.88
N LYS A 756 3.31 -21.81 -3.68
CA LYS A 756 2.22 -22.22 -2.77
C LYS A 756 0.86 -21.77 -3.33
N HIS A 757 -0.10 -22.67 -3.30
CA HIS A 757 -1.51 -22.45 -3.61
C HIS A 757 -2.37 -23.26 -2.65
N GLN A 758 -3.68 -23.00 -2.65
CA GLN A 758 -4.65 -23.84 -1.97
C GLN A 758 -5.62 -24.44 -2.99
N THR A 759 -6.01 -25.69 -2.75
CA THR A 759 -7.03 -26.41 -3.51
C THR A 759 -8.42 -26.09 -2.96
N ALA A 760 -9.35 -25.65 -3.81
CA ALA A 760 -10.71 -25.34 -3.40
C ALA A 760 -11.67 -26.50 -3.71
N ASN A 761 -12.34 -27.00 -2.67
CA ASN A 761 -13.50 -27.87 -2.80
C ASN A 761 -14.76 -26.99 -2.78
N ILE A 762 -15.53 -27.03 -3.87
CA ILE A 762 -16.74 -26.22 -4.04
C ILE A 762 -17.95 -27.15 -4.05
N ILE A 763 -18.87 -26.94 -3.12
CA ILE A 763 -20.09 -27.75 -2.98
C ILE A 763 -21.30 -26.83 -3.08
N GLY A 764 -22.19 -27.10 -4.02
CA GLY A 764 -23.48 -26.44 -4.16
C GLY A 764 -24.59 -27.26 -3.50
N VAL A 765 -25.43 -26.65 -2.68
CA VAL A 765 -26.60 -27.27 -2.07
C VAL A 765 -27.84 -26.51 -2.51
N GLY A 766 -28.70 -27.14 -3.29
CA GLY A 766 -29.98 -26.62 -3.76
C GLY A 766 -31.11 -27.07 -2.86
N ILE A 767 -31.93 -26.13 -2.40
CA ILE A 767 -32.99 -26.35 -1.41
C ILE A 767 -34.35 -25.99 -2.02
N ASP A 768 -35.34 -26.83 -1.76
CA ASP A 768 -36.73 -26.62 -2.16
C ASP A 768 -37.55 -25.88 -1.10
N GLY A 769 -38.50 -25.07 -1.56
CA GLY A 769 -39.35 -24.25 -0.71
C GLY A 769 -38.80 -22.84 -0.45
N THR A 770 -39.62 -22.02 0.22
CA THR A 770 -39.34 -20.60 0.50
C THR A 770 -38.89 -20.35 1.93
N ALA A 771 -38.76 -21.40 2.75
CA ALA A 771 -38.39 -21.33 4.16
C ALA A 771 -36.89 -21.05 4.38
N MET A 772 -36.37 -19.99 3.75
CA MET A 772 -35.04 -19.48 4.04
C MET A 772 -35.01 -18.90 5.46
N PRO A 773 -34.01 -19.22 6.30
CA PRO A 773 -33.86 -18.58 7.60
C PRO A 773 -33.86 -17.05 7.47
N ALA A 774 -34.63 -16.35 8.32
CA ALA A 774 -34.74 -14.89 8.27
C ALA A 774 -33.38 -14.17 8.35
N ALA A 775 -32.41 -14.76 9.04
CA ALA A 775 -31.04 -14.25 9.14
C ALA A 775 -30.26 -14.25 7.82
N LEU A 776 -30.69 -15.04 6.82
CA LEU A 776 -30.06 -15.13 5.50
C LEU A 776 -30.74 -14.25 4.44
N ASN A 777 -31.85 -13.59 4.78
CA ASN A 777 -32.52 -12.70 3.84
C ASN A 777 -31.62 -11.50 3.50
N GLY A 778 -31.36 -11.30 2.20
CA GLY A 778 -30.44 -10.26 1.70
C GLY A 778 -28.95 -10.49 2.02
N VAL A 779 -28.59 -11.62 2.64
CA VAL A 779 -27.18 -11.99 2.87
C VAL A 779 -26.58 -12.49 1.58
N HIS A 780 -25.40 -11.99 1.23
CA HIS A 780 -24.69 -12.44 0.04
C HIS A 780 -23.78 -13.62 0.39
N TRP A 781 -22.89 -13.46 1.37
CA TRP A 781 -22.07 -14.56 1.87
C TRP A 781 -21.76 -14.41 3.36
N VAL A 782 -21.36 -15.52 3.97
CA VAL A 782 -21.08 -15.64 5.40
C VAL A 782 -19.67 -16.17 5.62
N TYR A 783 -18.95 -15.59 6.58
CA TYR A 783 -17.62 -16.02 7.00
C TYR A 783 -17.65 -16.95 8.23
N PHE A 784 -16.81 -17.99 8.23
CA PHE A 784 -16.77 -19.00 9.30
C PHE A 784 -15.35 -19.18 9.87
N PRO A 785 -14.96 -18.50 10.95
CA PRO A 785 -13.64 -18.65 11.57
C PRO A 785 -13.50 -19.91 12.45
N GLU A 786 -14.58 -20.38 13.08
CA GLU A 786 -14.52 -21.42 14.12
C GLU A 786 -14.20 -22.82 13.57
N LYS A 787 -13.31 -23.56 14.24
CA LYS A 787 -12.78 -24.86 13.78
C LYS A 787 -13.83 -25.96 13.58
N GLU A 788 -14.98 -25.84 14.21
CA GLU A 788 -16.10 -26.76 14.07
C GLU A 788 -16.72 -26.76 12.65
N TYR A 789 -16.49 -25.70 11.87
CA TYR A 789 -16.88 -25.61 10.46
C TYR A 789 -15.65 -25.82 9.57
N ILE A 790 -15.70 -26.84 8.71
CA ILE A 790 -14.61 -27.13 7.77
C ILE A 790 -14.55 -26.13 6.61
N PHE A 791 -15.67 -25.49 6.27
CA PHE A 791 -15.76 -24.43 5.26
C PHE A 791 -15.38 -23.08 5.84
N TYR A 792 -14.81 -22.21 4.99
CA TYR A 792 -14.45 -20.83 5.36
C TYR A 792 -15.49 -19.81 4.90
N ARG A 793 -16.25 -20.13 3.84
CA ARG A 793 -17.28 -19.26 3.27
C ARG A 793 -18.47 -20.06 2.77
N VAL A 794 -19.66 -19.52 3.00
CA VAL A 794 -20.90 -19.98 2.37
C VAL A 794 -21.59 -18.79 1.73
N THR A 795 -21.92 -18.89 0.46
CA THR A 795 -22.59 -17.87 -0.34
C THR A 795 -24.04 -18.27 -0.57
N VAL A 796 -24.98 -17.36 -0.32
CA VAL A 796 -26.41 -17.58 -0.64
C VAL A 796 -26.61 -17.15 -2.09
N LEU A 797 -26.27 -18.04 -3.02
CA LEU A 797 -26.14 -17.70 -4.44
C LEU A 797 -27.46 -17.25 -5.08
N SER A 798 -28.59 -17.76 -4.58
CA SER A 798 -29.93 -17.31 -4.97
C SER A 798 -30.26 -15.87 -4.58
N ASN A 799 -29.54 -15.26 -3.63
CA ASN A 799 -29.70 -13.84 -3.29
C ASN A 799 -28.96 -12.92 -4.29
N PHE A 800 -28.03 -13.45 -5.08
CA PHE A 800 -27.37 -12.70 -6.15
C PHE A 800 -28.26 -12.61 -7.38
N SER A 801 -28.95 -13.69 -7.73
CA SER A 801 -29.96 -13.67 -8.80
C SER A 801 -31.02 -14.76 -8.57
N PRO A 802 -32.29 -14.46 -8.80
CA PRO A 802 -33.36 -15.45 -8.74
C PRO A 802 -33.21 -16.54 -9.80
N LEU A 803 -32.39 -16.34 -10.85
CA LEU A 803 -32.14 -17.32 -11.91
C LEU A 803 -31.00 -18.30 -11.59
N MET A 804 -30.36 -18.18 -10.42
CA MET A 804 -29.34 -19.15 -9.99
C MET A 804 -29.94 -20.49 -9.54
N VAL A 805 -31.27 -20.59 -9.47
CA VAL A 805 -32.02 -21.79 -9.11
C VAL A 805 -32.97 -22.20 -10.24
N ALA A 806 -33.38 -23.46 -10.26
CA ALA A 806 -34.24 -23.99 -11.32
C ALA A 806 -35.66 -23.41 -11.28
N LYS A 807 -36.21 -23.17 -10.08
CA LYS A 807 -37.53 -22.56 -9.88
C LYS A 807 -37.38 -21.25 -9.10
N PRO A 808 -37.22 -20.10 -9.80
CA PRO A 808 -37.09 -18.79 -9.17
C PRO A 808 -38.16 -18.55 -8.10
N PHE A 809 -37.75 -17.99 -6.96
CA PHE A 809 -38.62 -17.66 -5.80
C PHE A 809 -39.30 -18.85 -5.10
N LYS A 810 -39.14 -20.08 -5.59
CA LYS A 810 -39.63 -21.32 -4.93
C LYS A 810 -38.51 -22.20 -4.40
N GLN A 811 -37.27 -21.83 -4.71
CA GLN A 811 -36.05 -22.54 -4.35
C GLN A 811 -34.98 -21.53 -3.97
N TRP A 812 -33.98 -21.99 -3.23
CA TRP A 812 -32.80 -21.19 -2.87
C TRP A 812 -31.55 -22.07 -2.87
N SER A 813 -30.38 -21.47 -2.84
CA SER A 813 -29.12 -22.20 -2.98
C SER A 813 -28.00 -21.66 -2.10
N LEU A 814 -27.18 -22.58 -1.62
CA LEU A 814 -25.95 -22.33 -0.86
C LEU A 814 -24.77 -22.84 -1.66
N LEU A 815 -23.74 -22.01 -1.86
CA LEU A 815 -22.46 -22.41 -2.43
C LEU A 815 -21.39 -22.36 -1.34
N ILE A 816 -20.76 -23.49 -1.07
CA ILE A 816 -19.85 -23.70 0.04
C ILE A 816 -18.43 -23.84 -0.50
N GLU A 817 -17.47 -23.17 0.14
CA GLU A 817 -16.06 -23.29 -0.18
C GLU A 817 -15.25 -23.85 1.02
N VAL A 818 -14.51 -24.93 0.74
CA VAL A 818 -13.60 -25.61 1.68
C VAL A 818 -12.20 -25.63 1.07
N SER A 819 -11.23 -25.03 1.73
CA SER A 819 -9.83 -25.06 1.29
C SER A 819 -9.15 -26.36 1.71
N GLU A 820 -8.18 -26.81 0.91
CA GLU A 820 -7.38 -28.02 1.11
C GLU A 820 -5.90 -27.69 0.89
N SER A 821 -5.07 -28.15 1.82
CA SER A 821 -3.60 -28.16 1.73
C SER A 821 -3.04 -29.13 2.78
N ARG A 822 -1.71 -29.28 2.84
CA ARG A 822 -1.02 -30.00 3.92
C ARG A 822 -1.36 -29.54 5.35
N HIS A 823 -1.85 -28.30 5.52
CA HIS A 823 -2.20 -27.72 6.81
C HIS A 823 -3.66 -27.96 7.22
N ARG A 824 -4.48 -28.56 6.35
CA ARG A 824 -5.91 -28.86 6.60
C ARG A 824 -6.11 -30.34 6.85
N HIS A 825 -5.52 -30.86 7.94
CA HIS A 825 -5.53 -32.29 8.26
C HIS A 825 -6.93 -32.90 8.31
N GLU A 826 -7.91 -32.16 8.82
CA GLU A 826 -9.31 -32.57 8.90
C GLU A 826 -9.99 -32.71 7.53
N VAL A 827 -9.54 -31.94 6.52
CA VAL A 827 -10.02 -32.07 5.14
C VAL A 827 -9.24 -33.18 4.42
N LEU A 828 -7.94 -33.31 4.69
CA LEU A 828 -7.10 -34.36 4.12
C LEU A 828 -7.51 -35.76 4.58
N ALA A 829 -8.03 -35.91 5.81
CA ALA A 829 -8.59 -37.17 6.30
C ALA A 829 -9.80 -37.64 5.47
N LEU A 830 -10.48 -36.72 4.78
CA LEU A 830 -11.62 -37.00 3.90
C LEU A 830 -11.21 -37.03 2.42
N LYS A 831 -9.92 -36.88 2.12
CA LYS A 831 -9.42 -36.85 0.74
C LYS A 831 -9.62 -38.20 0.09
N GLY A 832 -10.28 -38.21 -1.07
CA GLY A 832 -10.67 -39.43 -1.78
C GLY A 832 -12.08 -39.91 -1.46
N ASP A 833 -12.71 -39.45 -0.38
CA ASP A 833 -14.11 -39.75 -0.04
C ASP A 833 -14.99 -38.50 -0.17
N ARG A 834 -15.50 -38.28 -1.38
CA ARG A 834 -16.42 -37.17 -1.69
C ARG A 834 -17.74 -37.28 -0.94
N ALA A 835 -18.21 -38.47 -0.60
CA ALA A 835 -19.47 -38.66 0.11
C ALA A 835 -19.33 -38.19 1.56
N ALA A 836 -18.26 -38.60 2.25
CA ALA A 836 -17.96 -38.15 3.61
C ALA A 836 -17.72 -36.63 3.68
N LEU A 837 -17.01 -36.04 2.70
CA LEU A 837 -16.84 -34.60 2.63
C LEU A 837 -18.18 -33.85 2.53
N ARG A 838 -19.09 -34.30 1.66
CA ARG A 838 -20.43 -33.71 1.51
C ARG A 838 -21.25 -33.82 2.79
N ALA A 839 -21.25 -35.00 3.42
CA ALA A 839 -21.96 -35.23 4.68
C ALA A 839 -21.45 -34.28 5.78
N ARG A 840 -20.12 -34.12 5.89
CA ARG A 840 -19.50 -33.21 6.86
C ARG A 840 -19.83 -31.74 6.60
N VAL A 841 -19.91 -31.32 5.33
CA VAL A 841 -20.35 -29.97 4.97
C VAL A 841 -21.81 -29.74 5.36
N ILE A 842 -22.71 -30.66 5.02
CA ILE A 842 -24.15 -30.55 5.32
C ILE A 842 -24.38 -30.49 6.85
N GLU A 843 -23.69 -31.33 7.61
CA GLU A 843 -23.71 -31.28 9.08
C GLU A 843 -23.29 -29.90 9.59
N GLY A 844 -22.18 -29.35 9.08
CA GLY A 844 -21.72 -28.01 9.43
C GLY A 844 -22.75 -26.92 9.10
N LEU A 845 -23.47 -27.02 7.98
CA LEU A 845 -24.53 -26.07 7.61
C LEU A 845 -25.73 -26.12 8.57
N HIS A 846 -26.09 -27.31 9.05
CA HIS A 846 -27.13 -27.45 10.08
C HIS A 846 -26.66 -26.87 11.41
N MET A 847 -25.45 -27.20 11.85
CA MET A 847 -24.87 -26.69 13.09
C MET A 847 -24.80 -25.15 13.10
N SER A 848 -24.41 -24.55 11.99
CA SER A 848 -24.27 -23.10 11.89
C SER A 848 -25.61 -22.35 11.81
N GLY A 849 -26.72 -23.06 11.56
CA GLY A 849 -28.04 -22.47 11.28
C GLY A 849 -28.17 -21.93 9.85
N MET A 850 -27.30 -22.34 8.93
CA MET A 850 -27.39 -21.99 7.51
C MET A 850 -28.43 -22.83 6.79
N LEU A 851 -28.65 -24.06 7.26
CA LEU A 851 -29.61 -25.02 6.70
C LEU A 851 -30.55 -25.52 7.80
N PRO A 852 -31.87 -25.25 7.72
CA PRO A 852 -32.85 -25.81 8.66
C PRO A 852 -32.83 -27.35 8.65
N ARG A 853 -33.04 -27.99 9.81
CA ARG A 853 -33.06 -29.47 9.91
C ARG A 853 -34.19 -30.13 9.10
N ASN A 854 -35.27 -29.41 8.86
CA ASN A 854 -36.41 -29.84 8.06
C ASN A 854 -36.34 -29.38 6.59
N ALA A 855 -35.22 -28.79 6.15
CA ALA A 855 -35.07 -28.33 4.78
C ALA A 855 -34.95 -29.50 3.80
N THR A 856 -35.67 -29.42 2.68
CA THR A 856 -35.62 -30.42 1.61
C THR A 856 -34.49 -30.10 0.64
N ILE A 857 -33.37 -30.84 0.75
CA ILE A 857 -32.26 -30.75 -0.22
C ILE A 857 -32.66 -31.46 -1.51
N VAL A 858 -32.61 -30.76 -2.65
CA VAL A 858 -32.99 -31.28 -3.97
C VAL A 858 -31.84 -31.39 -4.95
N SER A 859 -30.73 -30.69 -4.70
CA SER A 859 -29.48 -30.84 -5.46
C SER A 859 -28.28 -30.75 -4.54
N VAL A 860 -27.27 -31.58 -4.80
CA VAL A 860 -25.92 -31.43 -4.22
C VAL A 860 -24.92 -31.55 -5.36
N TRP A 861 -24.39 -30.41 -5.79
CA TRP A 861 -23.33 -30.32 -6.79
C TRP A 861 -21.97 -30.26 -6.10
N ASP A 862 -20.94 -30.86 -6.69
CA ASP A 862 -19.65 -31.04 -6.04
C ASP A 862 -18.49 -31.02 -7.04
N THR A 863 -17.48 -30.17 -6.80
CA THR A 863 -16.26 -30.11 -7.60
C THR A 863 -15.01 -29.82 -6.76
N ARG A 864 -13.84 -30.25 -7.27
CA ARG A 864 -12.53 -29.98 -6.67
C ARG A 864 -11.65 -29.25 -7.69
N LEU A 865 -11.15 -28.09 -7.29
CA LEU A 865 -10.25 -27.26 -8.07
C LEU A 865 -8.85 -27.35 -7.48
N GLU A 866 -7.92 -27.94 -8.22
CA GLU A 866 -6.52 -28.04 -7.79
C GLU A 866 -5.94 -26.65 -7.47
N TYR A 867 -6.16 -25.70 -8.37
CA TYR A 867 -5.72 -24.31 -8.23
C TYR A 867 -6.90 -23.40 -7.83
N GLY A 868 -7.14 -23.26 -6.53
CA GLY A 868 -8.16 -22.36 -5.97
C GLY A 868 -7.66 -20.93 -5.77
N TYR A 869 -6.67 -20.75 -4.88
CA TYR A 869 -6.04 -19.45 -4.63
C TYR A 869 -4.52 -19.52 -4.73
N PRO A 870 -3.86 -18.58 -5.45
CA PRO A 870 -2.42 -18.40 -5.33
C PRO A 870 -2.13 -17.79 -3.95
N VAL A 871 -1.36 -18.49 -3.13
CA VAL A 871 -1.10 -18.04 -1.75
C VAL A 871 -0.06 -16.92 -1.80
N PRO A 872 -0.27 -15.79 -1.12
CA PRO A 872 0.72 -14.74 -1.01
C PRO A 872 1.77 -15.10 0.05
N TYR A 873 2.57 -16.13 -0.19
CA TYR A 873 3.62 -16.58 0.72
C TYR A 873 4.81 -15.62 0.73
N VAL A 874 5.61 -15.64 1.80
CA VAL A 874 6.72 -14.69 2.05
C VAL A 874 7.62 -14.52 0.82
N GLU A 875 8.07 -15.61 0.22
CA GLU A 875 9.01 -15.66 -0.92
C GLU A 875 8.35 -15.49 -2.30
N ARG A 876 7.03 -15.27 -2.37
CA ARG A 876 6.28 -15.32 -3.64
C ARG A 876 6.84 -14.38 -4.69
N ASN A 877 7.08 -13.12 -4.33
CA ASN A 877 7.51 -12.13 -5.32
C ASN A 877 8.85 -12.52 -5.93
N MET A 878 9.80 -13.02 -5.14
CA MET A 878 11.08 -13.51 -5.63
C MET A 878 10.89 -14.61 -6.69
N HIS A 879 10.07 -15.63 -6.39
CA HIS A 879 9.82 -16.73 -7.32
C HIS A 879 9.13 -16.25 -8.61
N VAL A 880 8.13 -15.37 -8.49
CA VAL A 880 7.41 -14.80 -9.65
C VAL A 880 8.34 -13.95 -10.52
N HIS A 881 9.20 -13.12 -9.92
CA HIS A 881 10.12 -12.26 -10.67
C HIS A 881 11.16 -13.07 -11.42
N ALA A 882 11.73 -14.10 -10.79
CA ALA A 882 12.71 -14.98 -11.44
C ALA A 882 12.10 -15.68 -12.67
N ALA A 883 10.88 -16.21 -12.53
CA ALA A 883 10.17 -16.87 -13.61
C ALA A 883 9.74 -15.90 -14.73
N ASP A 884 9.19 -14.73 -14.38
CA ASP A 884 8.77 -13.72 -15.36
C ASP A 884 9.97 -13.19 -16.16
N LYS A 885 11.10 -12.91 -15.50
CA LYS A 885 12.34 -12.48 -16.17
C LYS A 885 12.81 -13.52 -17.19
N ALA A 886 12.86 -14.79 -16.80
CA ALA A 886 13.33 -15.86 -17.67
C ALA A 886 12.40 -16.09 -18.88
N LEU A 887 11.07 -16.12 -18.66
CA LEU A 887 10.08 -16.30 -19.72
C LEU A 887 10.03 -15.10 -20.68
N ARG A 888 10.15 -13.87 -20.18
CA ARG A 888 10.11 -12.66 -21.01
C ARG A 888 11.24 -12.58 -22.01
N GLN A 889 12.45 -13.01 -21.63
CA GLN A 889 13.59 -13.08 -22.55
C GLN A 889 13.33 -14.01 -23.74
N LEU A 890 12.42 -14.98 -23.58
CA LEU A 890 12.00 -15.91 -24.62
C LEU A 890 10.82 -15.39 -25.46
N GLY A 891 10.32 -14.19 -25.18
CA GLY A 891 9.11 -13.64 -25.80
C GLY A 891 7.82 -14.26 -25.24
N VAL A 892 7.83 -14.71 -23.98
CA VAL A 892 6.69 -15.32 -23.30
C VAL A 892 6.25 -14.47 -22.11
N TRP A 893 4.98 -14.09 -22.08
CA TRP A 893 4.33 -13.36 -20.99
C TRP A 893 3.41 -14.34 -20.24
N SER A 894 3.63 -14.54 -18.94
CA SER A 894 2.75 -15.35 -18.10
C SER A 894 1.88 -14.46 -17.21
N ARG A 895 0.56 -14.45 -17.45
CA ARG A 895 -0.36 -13.47 -16.83
C ARG A 895 -1.66 -14.09 -16.35
N GLY A 896 -2.35 -13.39 -15.47
CA GLY A 896 -3.63 -13.78 -14.89
C GLY A 896 -3.49 -14.35 -13.49
N ARG A 897 -4.59 -14.84 -12.90
CA ARG A 897 -4.63 -15.29 -11.49
C ARG A 897 -3.48 -16.24 -11.11
N PHE A 898 -3.28 -17.29 -11.92
CA PHE A 898 -2.21 -18.28 -11.71
C PHE A 898 -1.04 -18.15 -12.70
N GLY A 899 -1.18 -17.36 -13.78
CA GLY A 899 -0.02 -17.02 -14.63
C GLY A 899 0.91 -16.02 -13.93
N SER A 900 0.34 -14.98 -13.30
CA SER A 900 1.10 -14.00 -12.52
C SER A 900 1.37 -14.45 -11.08
N TRP A 901 0.57 -15.39 -10.55
CA TRP A 901 0.57 -15.84 -9.14
C TRP A 901 0.33 -14.75 -8.07
N LYS A 902 -0.12 -13.54 -8.47
CA LYS A 902 -0.37 -12.41 -7.56
C LYS A 902 -1.87 -12.30 -7.23
N TYR A 903 -2.25 -12.70 -6.02
CA TYR A 903 -3.66 -12.69 -5.57
C TYR A 903 -4.28 -11.28 -5.57
N GLU A 904 -3.53 -10.27 -5.13
CA GLU A 904 -3.98 -8.89 -4.98
C GLU A 904 -4.46 -8.26 -6.30
N VAL A 905 -4.04 -8.82 -7.44
CA VAL A 905 -4.47 -8.47 -8.81
C VAL A 905 -5.03 -9.72 -9.53
N GLY A 906 -5.70 -10.59 -8.78
CA GLY A 906 -6.24 -11.86 -9.26
C GLY A 906 -7.77 -11.94 -9.36
N ASN A 907 -8.48 -10.80 -9.23
CA ASN A 907 -9.92 -10.71 -9.53
C ASN A 907 -10.16 -10.69 -11.05
N GLN A 908 -11.43 -10.71 -11.48
CA GLN A 908 -11.81 -10.66 -12.89
C GLN A 908 -11.40 -9.37 -13.61
N ASP A 909 -11.57 -8.20 -12.98
CA ASP A 909 -11.20 -6.89 -13.54
C ASP A 909 -9.68 -6.78 -13.70
N HIS A 910 -8.91 -7.13 -12.66
CA HIS A 910 -7.46 -7.21 -12.73
C HIS A 910 -6.97 -8.22 -13.76
N SER A 911 -7.58 -9.42 -13.77
CA SER A 911 -7.22 -10.49 -14.71
C SER A 911 -7.44 -10.04 -16.15
N CYS A 912 -8.55 -9.34 -16.45
CA CYS A 912 -8.77 -8.72 -17.75
C CYS A 912 -7.63 -7.75 -18.07
N MET A 913 -7.37 -6.81 -17.17
CA MET A 913 -6.36 -5.78 -17.40
C MET A 913 -4.94 -6.33 -17.51
N LEU A 914 -4.61 -7.46 -16.89
CA LEU A 914 -3.34 -8.16 -17.11
C LEU A 914 -3.18 -8.65 -18.55
N GLY A 915 -4.28 -9.02 -19.21
CA GLY A 915 -4.29 -9.37 -20.64
C GLY A 915 -4.18 -8.14 -21.53
N TYR A 916 -4.94 -7.08 -21.22
CA TYR A 916 -4.88 -5.78 -21.88
C TYR A 916 -3.45 -5.21 -21.87
N ASP A 917 -2.87 -5.12 -20.67
CA ASP A 917 -1.54 -4.57 -20.44
C ASP A 917 -0.45 -5.38 -21.15
N ALA A 918 -0.57 -6.71 -21.19
CA ALA A 918 0.38 -7.57 -21.89
C ALA A 918 0.36 -7.33 -23.41
N VAL A 919 -0.82 -7.16 -24.00
CA VAL A 919 -0.95 -6.83 -25.44
C VAL A 919 -0.32 -5.47 -25.74
N ASP A 920 -0.65 -4.45 -24.94
CA ASP A 920 -0.07 -3.12 -25.10
C ASP A 920 1.46 -3.15 -24.91
N SER A 921 1.96 -3.98 -23.99
CA SER A 921 3.40 -4.19 -23.82
C SER A 921 4.05 -4.88 -25.02
N MET A 922 3.39 -5.86 -25.64
CA MET A 922 3.93 -6.59 -26.80
C MET A 922 3.98 -5.70 -28.06
N LEU A 923 2.96 -4.86 -28.27
CA LEU A 923 2.82 -4.05 -29.48
C LEU A 923 3.48 -2.67 -29.36
N PHE A 924 3.37 -2.00 -28.21
CA PHE A 924 3.78 -0.60 -28.05
C PHE A 924 4.93 -0.42 -27.04
N GLY A 925 5.36 -1.49 -26.37
CA GLY A 925 6.37 -1.38 -25.32
C GLY A 925 5.86 -0.72 -24.03
N GLY A 926 4.54 -0.68 -23.80
CA GLY A 926 3.90 -0.16 -22.58
C GLY A 926 2.89 0.98 -22.82
N ASN A 927 2.38 1.56 -21.74
CA ASN A 927 1.50 2.74 -21.77
C ASN A 927 2.06 3.88 -20.88
N ASP A 928 1.44 5.05 -20.95
CA ASP A 928 1.83 6.30 -20.26
C ASP A 928 1.94 6.21 -18.73
N GLN A 929 1.39 5.17 -18.11
CA GLN A 929 1.45 4.95 -16.65
C GLN A 929 2.54 3.95 -16.23
N GLY A 930 3.31 3.43 -17.18
CA GLY A 930 4.35 2.42 -17.03
C GLY A 930 4.03 1.13 -17.80
N ARG A 931 5.03 0.28 -18.05
CA ARG A 931 4.83 -1.06 -18.64
C ARG A 931 4.05 -1.96 -17.67
N GLU A 932 2.91 -2.49 -18.10
CA GLU A 932 2.09 -3.47 -17.36
C GLU A 932 1.81 -3.11 -15.90
N ALA A 933 1.21 -1.93 -15.69
CA ALA A 933 0.94 -1.37 -14.37
C ALA A 933 0.14 -2.33 -13.46
N THR A 934 -0.80 -3.12 -13.99
CA THR A 934 -1.55 -4.08 -13.16
C THR A 934 -0.66 -5.20 -12.61
N PHE A 935 0.36 -5.64 -13.36
CA PHE A 935 1.30 -6.66 -12.89
C PHE A 935 2.36 -6.07 -11.94
N ASN A 936 2.86 -4.88 -12.27
CA ASN A 936 4.02 -4.28 -11.63
C ASN A 936 3.68 -3.40 -10.42
N LEU A 937 2.52 -2.74 -10.42
CA LEU A 937 2.14 -1.75 -9.41
C LEU A 937 0.74 -2.01 -8.81
N PRO A 938 0.48 -3.19 -8.19
CA PRO A 938 -0.83 -3.53 -7.61
C PRO A 938 -1.44 -2.44 -6.72
N ASN A 939 -0.63 -1.85 -5.82
CA ASN A 939 -1.11 -0.82 -4.90
C ASN A 939 -1.49 0.49 -5.62
N LYS A 940 -0.85 0.80 -6.75
CA LYS A 940 -1.19 1.99 -7.54
C LYS A 940 -2.53 1.79 -8.23
N VAL A 941 -2.68 0.67 -8.95
CA VAL A 941 -3.90 0.40 -9.74
C VAL A 941 -5.14 0.20 -8.88
N ASN A 942 -5.00 -0.35 -7.67
CA ASN A 942 -6.14 -0.49 -6.75
C ASN A 942 -6.61 0.85 -6.17
N ASN A 943 -5.74 1.85 -6.06
CA ASN A 943 -6.08 3.15 -5.46
C ASN A 943 -6.49 4.22 -6.47
N MET A 944 -6.67 3.89 -7.75
CA MET A 944 -7.04 4.86 -8.79
C MET A 944 -8.03 4.28 -9.79
N VAL A 945 -8.90 5.14 -10.35
CA VAL A 945 -9.68 4.79 -11.54
C VAL A 945 -8.83 5.05 -12.76
N ARG A 946 -8.59 4.01 -13.57
CA ARG A 946 -7.82 4.14 -14.82
C ARG A 946 -8.76 4.50 -15.97
N PRO A 947 -8.57 5.67 -16.61
CA PRO A 947 -9.40 6.08 -17.74
C PRO A 947 -9.14 5.20 -18.96
N TYR A 948 -10.13 5.09 -19.83
CA TYR A 948 -10.03 4.34 -21.09
C TYR A 948 -10.18 5.28 -22.29
N ASP A 949 -9.14 5.34 -23.12
CA ASP A 949 -9.20 6.07 -24.38
C ASP A 949 -10.04 5.30 -25.41
N ARG A 950 -11.09 5.95 -25.93
CA ARG A 950 -12.06 5.35 -26.86
C ARG A 950 -11.80 5.73 -28.31
N MET A 951 -10.79 6.55 -28.58
CA MET A 951 -10.49 7.08 -29.91
C MET A 951 -9.09 6.65 -30.34
N PHE A 952 -9.04 5.72 -31.29
CA PHE A 952 -7.79 5.28 -31.90
C PHE A 952 -7.78 5.66 -33.37
N ASP A 953 -6.76 6.41 -33.79
CA ASP A 953 -6.44 6.65 -35.20
C ASP A 953 -5.44 5.57 -35.66
N ARG A 954 -5.69 4.97 -36.83
CA ARG A 954 -4.88 3.88 -37.38
C ARG A 954 -3.44 4.32 -37.66
N ASP A 955 -3.27 5.53 -38.18
CA ASP A 955 -1.97 6.10 -38.52
C ASP A 955 -1.24 6.56 -37.24
N GLU A 956 -1.98 7.00 -36.22
CA GLU A 956 -1.44 7.24 -34.87
C GLU A 956 -0.95 5.95 -34.21
N LEU A 957 -1.74 4.87 -34.22
CA LEU A 957 -1.36 3.57 -33.66
C LEU A 957 -0.12 2.99 -34.35
N ALA A 958 -0.04 3.10 -35.68
CA ALA A 958 1.12 2.67 -36.45
C ALA A 958 2.37 3.51 -36.11
N ARG A 959 2.20 4.82 -35.88
CA ARG A 959 3.29 5.73 -35.47
C ARG A 959 3.77 5.45 -34.04
N GLN A 960 2.84 5.25 -33.11
CA GLN A 960 3.12 4.94 -31.70
C GLN A 960 3.82 3.59 -31.53
N ALA A 961 3.49 2.60 -32.35
CA ALA A 961 4.18 1.31 -32.34
C ALA A 961 5.62 1.37 -32.90
N GLY A 962 5.98 2.44 -33.63
CA GLY A 962 7.32 2.63 -34.18
C GLY A 962 7.77 1.54 -35.19
N ARG A 963 6.83 0.76 -35.74
CA ARG A 963 7.07 -0.43 -36.59
C ARG A 963 5.97 -0.57 -37.65
N GLN A 964 6.26 -1.27 -38.76
CA GLN A 964 5.27 -1.59 -39.80
C GLN A 964 4.33 -2.71 -39.30
N HIS A 965 3.30 -2.36 -38.55
CA HIS A 965 2.22 -3.28 -38.18
C HIS A 965 1.06 -3.20 -39.18
N THR A 966 0.45 -4.34 -39.50
CA THR A 966 -0.72 -4.39 -40.37
C THR A 966 -1.99 -4.31 -39.52
N PHE A 967 -2.36 -3.09 -39.14
CA PHE A 967 -3.67 -2.84 -38.55
C PHE A 967 -4.74 -2.79 -39.65
N GLY A 968 -5.79 -3.60 -39.50
CA GLY A 968 -7.03 -3.43 -40.26
C GLY A 968 -7.78 -2.17 -39.80
N ALA A 969 -8.95 -1.90 -40.39
CA ALA A 969 -9.86 -0.95 -39.77
C ALA A 969 -10.17 -1.45 -38.35
N PRO A 970 -10.03 -0.61 -37.29
CA PRO A 970 -10.47 -1.02 -35.96
C PRO A 970 -11.90 -1.52 -36.08
N TYR A 971 -12.23 -2.62 -35.39
CA TYR A 971 -13.55 -3.23 -35.48
C TYR A 971 -14.60 -2.34 -34.78
N ARG A 972 -14.91 -1.18 -35.35
CA ARG A 972 -16.08 -0.38 -35.00
C ARG A 972 -17.28 -0.91 -35.77
N ARG A 973 -17.84 -2.00 -35.25
CA ARG A 973 -19.29 -2.10 -35.10
C ARG A 973 -19.64 -2.34 -33.63
N LEU A 974 -19.28 -1.39 -32.77
CA LEU A 974 -20.40 -0.80 -32.06
C LEU A 974 -21.13 -0.04 -33.15
N LYS A 975 -22.39 -0.41 -33.44
CA LYS A 975 -23.30 0.57 -34.04
C LYS A 975 -23.01 1.90 -33.33
N GLN A 976 -23.20 3.03 -33.98
CA GLN A 976 -23.76 4.13 -33.21
C GLN A 976 -25.00 3.50 -32.55
N LEU A 977 -24.84 2.95 -31.33
CA LEU A 977 -25.92 2.96 -30.39
C LEU A 977 -26.10 4.47 -30.30
N PRO A 978 -27.17 4.98 -30.90
CA PRO A 978 -27.45 6.40 -30.80
C PRO A 978 -27.32 6.65 -29.32
N GLN A 979 -26.52 7.63 -28.93
CA GLN A 979 -26.43 7.98 -27.51
C GLN A 979 -27.82 8.34 -26.93
N TRP A 980 -28.90 8.30 -27.73
CA TRP A 980 -30.26 8.70 -27.36
C TRP A 980 -31.46 7.90 -27.95
N ASP A 981 -31.35 6.81 -28.76
CA ASP A 981 -32.56 6.05 -29.20
C ASP A 981 -32.99 4.91 -28.25
N TRP A 982 -32.87 5.13 -26.94
CA TRP A 982 -33.32 4.17 -25.91
C TRP A 982 -34.83 4.32 -25.57
N VAL A 983 -35.53 5.25 -26.23
CA VAL A 983 -36.91 5.65 -25.85
C VAL A 983 -37.97 5.26 -26.88
N THR A 984 -37.64 5.04 -28.15
CA THR A 984 -38.65 5.00 -29.22
C THR A 984 -39.13 3.61 -29.64
N TYR A 985 -38.52 2.51 -29.19
CA TYR A 985 -38.89 1.18 -29.71
C TYR A 985 -40.04 0.49 -28.97
N HIS A 986 -40.54 0.98 -27.83
CA HIS A 986 -41.52 0.25 -26.98
C HIS A 986 -42.82 1.00 -26.66
N CYS A 987 -43.07 2.18 -27.23
CA CYS A 987 -44.34 2.89 -27.05
C CYS A 987 -45.24 2.75 -28.29
N ARG A 988 -45.84 1.58 -28.47
CA ARG A 988 -47.01 1.40 -29.36
C ARG A 988 -48.03 0.50 -28.68
N GLY A 989 -48.87 1.11 -27.86
CA GLY A 989 -50.02 0.50 -27.19
C GLY A 989 -50.75 1.59 -26.42
N THR A 990 -52.03 1.80 -26.73
CA THR A 990 -52.88 2.92 -26.32
C THR A 990 -53.45 2.71 -24.93
N ASP A 991 -52.96 3.45 -23.93
CA ASP A 991 -53.59 3.55 -22.60
C ASP A 991 -54.12 4.98 -22.39
N GLU A 992 -55.44 5.16 -22.50
CA GLU A 992 -56.20 6.42 -22.41
C GLU A 992 -56.07 7.18 -21.06
N TRP A 993 -55.25 6.70 -20.13
CA TRP A 993 -54.94 7.38 -18.87
C TRP A 993 -53.79 8.39 -19.01
N LEU A 994 -52.87 8.18 -19.96
CA LEU A 994 -51.73 9.07 -20.24
C LEU A 994 -52.17 10.45 -20.77
N ASP A 995 -53.28 10.52 -21.48
CA ASP A 995 -53.78 11.79 -22.03
C ASP A 995 -54.42 12.68 -20.95
N LYS A 996 -55.04 12.10 -19.92
CA LYS A 996 -55.57 12.85 -18.76
C LYS A 996 -54.47 13.46 -17.89
N ILE A 997 -53.31 12.81 -17.77
CA ILE A 997 -52.16 13.36 -17.01
C ILE A 997 -51.40 14.42 -17.82
N ARG A 998 -51.32 14.27 -19.15
CA ARG A 998 -50.78 15.32 -20.03
C ARG A 998 -51.60 16.61 -19.95
N GLU A 999 -52.93 16.52 -19.92
CA GLU A 999 -53.80 17.70 -19.77
C GLU A 999 -53.58 18.42 -18.42
N VAL A 1000 -53.35 17.68 -17.33
CA VAL A 1000 -53.08 18.27 -16.00
C VAL A 1000 -51.67 18.87 -15.90
N MET A 1001 -50.67 18.28 -16.56
CA MET A 1001 -49.27 18.74 -16.51
C MET A 1001 -48.92 19.86 -17.50
N ILE A 1002 -49.72 20.06 -18.56
CA ILE A 1002 -49.60 21.20 -19.47
C ILE A 1002 -50.15 22.49 -18.83
N ALA A 1003 -50.91 22.39 -17.73
CA ALA A 1003 -51.60 23.52 -17.09
C ALA A 1003 -50.82 24.25 -15.96
N GLN A 1004 -49.47 24.21 -15.92
CA GLN A 1004 -48.67 24.90 -14.89
C GLN A 1004 -47.72 25.94 -15.50
N PRO A 1005 -47.60 27.16 -14.91
CA PRO A 1005 -46.89 28.28 -15.53
C PRO A 1005 -45.35 28.15 -15.49
N GLU A 1006 -44.68 28.78 -16.46
CA GLU A 1006 -43.24 28.64 -16.78
C GLU A 1006 -42.25 29.22 -15.72
N ASP A 1007 -42.72 29.75 -14.60
CA ASP A 1007 -41.96 30.62 -13.69
C ASP A 1007 -41.56 29.98 -12.34
N THR A 1008 -41.15 28.71 -12.32
CA THR A 1008 -40.57 28.08 -11.12
C THR A 1008 -39.13 28.59 -10.82
N LYS A 1009 -38.97 29.23 -9.64
CA LYS A 1009 -37.95 30.26 -9.28
C LYS A 1009 -36.56 29.81 -8.79
N TRP A 1010 -36.05 28.61 -9.09
CA TRP A 1010 -34.77 28.14 -8.51
C TRP A 1010 -33.78 27.54 -9.54
N LEU A 1011 -32.53 28.02 -9.55
CA LEU A 1011 -31.45 27.59 -10.45
C LEU A 1011 -30.31 26.89 -9.68
N ILE A 1012 -29.70 25.86 -10.29
CA ILE A 1012 -28.51 25.16 -9.77
C ILE A 1012 -27.29 25.60 -10.60
N HIS A 1013 -26.23 26.11 -9.96
CA HIS A 1013 -24.96 26.47 -10.63
C HIS A 1013 -23.79 25.65 -10.10
N GLY A 1014 -23.11 24.90 -10.98
CA GLY A 1014 -21.87 24.15 -10.70
C GLY A 1014 -20.70 24.65 -11.56
N TYR A 1015 -19.48 24.67 -11.01
CA TYR A 1015 -18.26 25.05 -11.72
C TYR A 1015 -17.51 23.83 -12.29
N GLU A 1016 -17.10 23.87 -13.56
CA GLU A 1016 -16.08 22.98 -14.15
C GLU A 1016 -14.91 23.79 -14.74
N VAL A 1017 -13.68 23.29 -14.56
CA VAL A 1017 -12.50 23.72 -15.31
C VAL A 1017 -12.25 22.67 -16.41
N CYS A 1018 -13.02 22.74 -17.50
CA CYS A 1018 -12.69 22.12 -18.79
C CYS A 1018 -13.55 22.82 -19.84
N GLY A 1019 -12.93 23.42 -20.85
CA GLY A 1019 -13.62 24.26 -21.83
C GLY A 1019 -14.55 23.49 -22.75
N PHE A 1020 -15.83 23.32 -22.36
CA PHE A 1020 -16.98 23.13 -23.26
C PHE A 1020 -18.29 23.63 -22.59
N ALA A 1021 -18.98 24.55 -23.29
CA ALA A 1021 -20.36 25.05 -23.15
C ALA A 1021 -20.97 25.47 -21.79
N LYS A 1022 -21.44 26.74 -21.73
CA LYS A 1022 -22.44 27.25 -20.76
C LYS A 1022 -23.78 26.54 -20.99
N VAL A 1023 -24.26 25.73 -20.05
CA VAL A 1023 -25.66 25.23 -20.07
C VAL A 1023 -26.34 25.59 -18.76
N LYS A 1024 -27.39 26.42 -18.83
CA LYS A 1024 -28.37 26.67 -17.75
C LYS A 1024 -29.55 25.72 -18.00
N ARG A 1025 -30.01 24.95 -17.01
CA ARG A 1025 -31.28 24.20 -17.10
C ARG A 1025 -32.14 24.31 -15.83
N PRO A 1026 -33.48 24.41 -15.95
CA PRO A 1026 -34.39 24.42 -14.79
C PRO A 1026 -34.43 23.07 -14.05
N MET A 1027 -34.52 23.11 -12.72
CA MET A 1027 -34.62 21.91 -11.87
C MET A 1027 -35.81 21.01 -12.24
N HIS A 1028 -36.91 21.60 -12.71
CA HIS A 1028 -38.12 20.85 -13.07
C HIS A 1028 -37.92 19.92 -14.29
N GLU A 1029 -37.05 20.28 -15.26
CA GLU A 1029 -36.77 19.43 -16.44
C GLU A 1029 -35.97 18.18 -16.04
N MET A 1030 -35.03 18.33 -15.11
CA MET A 1030 -34.25 17.20 -14.57
C MET A 1030 -35.11 16.25 -13.73
N LEU A 1031 -36.12 16.79 -13.02
CA LEU A 1031 -37.10 15.98 -12.29
C LEU A 1031 -38.09 15.29 -13.24
N ARG A 1032 -38.49 15.95 -14.33
CA ARG A 1032 -39.35 15.41 -15.41
C ARG A 1032 -38.68 14.23 -16.14
N GLU A 1033 -37.38 14.33 -16.46
CA GLU A 1033 -36.60 13.21 -17.04
C GLU A 1033 -36.53 12.00 -16.10
N GLY A 1034 -36.42 12.25 -14.81
CA GLY A 1034 -36.30 11.17 -13.84
C GLY A 1034 -37.61 10.49 -13.44
N LEU A 1035 -38.74 11.20 -13.49
CA LEU A 1035 -40.06 10.61 -13.32
C LEU A 1035 -40.45 9.74 -14.54
N ASN A 1036 -40.09 10.14 -15.76
CA ASN A 1036 -40.26 9.32 -16.99
C ASN A 1036 -39.48 7.98 -16.97
N HIS A 1037 -38.58 7.77 -16.01
CA HIS A 1037 -37.84 6.50 -15.82
C HIS A 1037 -38.50 5.54 -14.81
N HIS A 1038 -39.54 5.96 -14.08
CA HIS A 1038 -40.18 5.12 -13.06
C HIS A 1038 -41.19 4.09 -13.63
N ASP A 1039 -41.75 4.33 -14.82
CA ASP A 1039 -42.83 3.52 -15.42
C ASP A 1039 -42.38 2.29 -16.23
N ARG A 1040 -41.15 1.78 -15.99
CA ARG A 1040 -40.61 0.59 -16.68
C ARG A 1040 -40.45 -0.64 -15.78
N ILE A 1041 -41.06 -0.64 -14.59
CA ILE A 1041 -41.08 -1.78 -13.66
C ILE A 1041 -42.47 -2.42 -13.71
N PRO A 1042 -42.62 -3.73 -13.98
CA PRO A 1042 -43.94 -4.38 -13.94
C PRO A 1042 -44.47 -4.35 -12.51
N HIS A 1043 -45.67 -3.81 -12.32
CA HIS A 1043 -46.40 -3.94 -11.06
C HIS A 1043 -46.95 -5.38 -10.93
N PRO A 1044 -47.01 -5.96 -9.72
CA PRO A 1044 -47.78 -7.17 -9.49
C PRO A 1044 -49.25 -6.92 -9.82
N MET A 1045 -49.90 -7.93 -10.40
CA MET A 1045 -51.36 -7.97 -10.52
C MET A 1045 -52.01 -7.74 -9.14
N ALA A 1046 -53.17 -7.10 -9.18
CA ALA A 1046 -53.95 -6.60 -8.05
C ALA A 1046 -54.01 -7.56 -6.83
N ASP A 1047 -54.07 -6.97 -5.63
CA ASP A 1047 -54.49 -7.56 -4.34
C ASP A 1047 -53.41 -7.89 -3.28
N SER A 1048 -52.28 -7.19 -3.24
CA SER A 1048 -51.49 -7.15 -1.98
C SER A 1048 -50.89 -5.77 -1.66
N ALA A 1049 -50.98 -5.41 -0.37
CA ALA A 1049 -50.74 -4.07 0.18
C ALA A 1049 -49.34 -3.48 -0.13
N PRO A 1050 -49.20 -2.13 -0.20
CA PRO A 1050 -47.98 -1.49 -0.66
C PRO A 1050 -46.89 -1.46 0.42
N THR A 1051 -45.80 -2.21 0.21
CA THR A 1051 -44.53 -1.97 0.90
C THR A 1051 -43.69 -0.91 0.15
N PRO A 1052 -43.10 0.10 0.86
CA PRO A 1052 -42.34 1.16 0.20
C PRO A 1052 -40.94 0.65 -0.24
N PHE A 1053 -40.68 0.70 -1.54
CA PHE A 1053 -39.38 0.43 -2.15
C PHE A 1053 -38.48 1.68 -2.02
N PRO A 1054 -37.20 1.58 -1.60
CA PRO A 1054 -36.33 2.74 -1.46
C PRO A 1054 -35.78 3.18 -2.83
N VAL A 1055 -36.27 4.33 -3.31
CA VAL A 1055 -35.91 5.08 -4.55
C VAL A 1055 -34.44 5.57 -4.59
N SER A 1056 -33.55 4.97 -3.79
CA SER A 1056 -32.15 5.38 -3.64
C SER A 1056 -31.28 5.20 -4.90
N GLY A 1057 -31.69 4.35 -5.85
CA GLY A 1057 -30.95 4.13 -7.09
C GLY A 1057 -31.04 5.29 -8.07
N TRP A 1058 -32.20 5.96 -8.14
CA TRP A 1058 -32.49 6.98 -9.14
C TRP A 1058 -31.77 8.31 -8.86
N VAL A 1059 -31.82 8.80 -7.61
CA VAL A 1059 -31.09 10.01 -7.20
C VAL A 1059 -29.58 9.82 -7.32
N ARG A 1060 -29.09 8.60 -7.09
CA ARG A 1060 -27.66 8.27 -7.24
C ARG A 1060 -27.23 8.17 -8.71
N HIS A 1061 -28.12 7.79 -9.63
CA HIS A 1061 -27.81 7.74 -11.05
C HIS A 1061 -27.61 9.15 -11.64
N ILE A 1062 -28.45 10.10 -11.27
CA ILE A 1062 -28.28 11.52 -11.63
C ILE A 1062 -26.95 12.04 -11.06
N ILE A 1063 -26.66 11.79 -9.78
CA ILE A 1063 -25.44 12.30 -9.13
C ILE A 1063 -24.15 11.60 -9.62
N ALA A 1064 -24.22 10.33 -10.02
CA ALA A 1064 -23.08 9.59 -10.55
C ALA A 1064 -22.57 10.16 -11.89
N HIS A 1065 -23.47 10.75 -12.70
CA HIS A 1065 -23.08 11.49 -13.91
C HIS A 1065 -22.48 12.87 -13.62
N TYR A 1066 -22.77 13.47 -12.46
CA TYR A 1066 -22.30 14.81 -12.09
C TYR A 1066 -21.27 14.80 -10.94
N LYS A 1067 -20.31 13.85 -11.00
CA LYS A 1067 -19.21 13.68 -10.03
C LYS A 1067 -18.32 14.92 -9.80
N ARG A 1068 -18.45 15.97 -10.61
CA ARG A 1068 -17.66 17.21 -10.56
C ARG A 1068 -18.31 18.36 -9.77
N LEU A 1069 -19.43 18.14 -9.07
CA LEU A 1069 -20.01 19.16 -8.19
C LEU A 1069 -19.17 19.36 -6.91
N PRO A 1070 -18.99 20.60 -6.43
CA PRO A 1070 -18.28 20.92 -5.18
C PRO A 1070 -18.96 20.30 -3.94
N ASP A 1071 -18.22 20.17 -2.84
CA ASP A 1071 -18.67 19.51 -1.59
C ASP A 1071 -19.86 20.20 -0.89
N ILE A 1072 -20.07 21.47 -1.23
CA ILE A 1072 -21.15 22.32 -0.75
C ILE A 1072 -21.81 22.99 -1.97
N LEU A 1073 -23.14 22.91 -2.04
CA LEU A 1073 -23.95 23.55 -3.09
C LEU A 1073 -24.63 24.80 -2.54
N PHE A 1074 -24.68 25.86 -3.35
CA PHE A 1074 -25.38 27.11 -3.04
C PHE A 1074 -26.62 27.23 -3.92
N PHE A 1075 -27.73 27.62 -3.30
CA PHE A 1075 -28.99 27.90 -3.98
C PHE A 1075 -29.32 29.38 -3.80
N ALA A 1076 -29.50 30.10 -4.91
CA ALA A 1076 -29.81 31.53 -4.92
C ALA A 1076 -30.96 31.83 -5.90
N PRO A 1077 -31.71 32.93 -5.69
CA PRO A 1077 -32.73 33.42 -6.63
C PRO A 1077 -32.16 33.77 -8.02
N SER A 1078 -33.02 33.73 -9.04
CA SER A 1078 -32.64 33.77 -10.46
C SER A 1078 -32.17 35.14 -10.99
N ASP A 1079 -32.27 36.18 -10.18
CA ASP A 1079 -32.00 37.59 -10.48
C ASP A 1079 -30.56 38.05 -10.16
N VAL A 1080 -29.69 37.15 -9.66
CA VAL A 1080 -28.25 37.45 -9.46
C VAL A 1080 -27.50 37.53 -10.80
N PRO A 1081 -26.84 38.66 -11.15
CA PRO A 1081 -26.18 38.81 -12.44
C PRO A 1081 -24.96 37.89 -12.61
N ALA A 1082 -24.85 37.25 -13.79
CA ALA A 1082 -23.74 36.35 -14.15
C ALA A 1082 -22.36 37.04 -14.27
N SER A 1083 -22.32 38.38 -14.21
CA SER A 1083 -21.10 39.21 -14.34
C SER A 1083 -20.39 39.50 -13.01
N SER A 1084 -20.91 39.01 -11.88
CA SER A 1084 -20.29 39.19 -10.56
C SER A 1084 -18.84 38.64 -10.54
N ARG A 1085 -17.87 39.46 -10.12
CA ARG A 1085 -16.42 39.12 -10.17
C ARG A 1085 -15.98 38.02 -9.21
N LEU A 1086 -16.88 37.50 -8.37
CA LEU A 1086 -16.69 36.25 -7.64
C LEU A 1086 -16.45 35.05 -8.58
N PHE A 1087 -16.75 35.24 -9.87
CA PHE A 1087 -16.90 34.19 -10.88
C PHE A 1087 -15.92 34.31 -12.07
N SER A 1088 -14.89 35.16 -11.99
CA SER A 1088 -13.84 35.25 -13.01
C SER A 1088 -12.59 34.45 -12.64
N SER A 1089 -11.98 33.80 -13.63
CA SER A 1089 -10.96 32.74 -13.53
C SER A 1089 -9.58 33.16 -13.01
N ALA A 1090 -9.41 34.35 -12.41
CA ALA A 1090 -8.10 34.93 -12.13
C ALA A 1090 -7.60 34.80 -10.68
N GLY A 1091 -8.44 34.40 -9.71
CA GLY A 1091 -8.04 34.33 -8.30
C GLY A 1091 -7.53 32.95 -7.86
N ARG A 1092 -6.22 32.79 -7.65
CA ARG A 1092 -5.65 31.59 -6.99
C ARG A 1092 -5.95 31.60 -5.48
N GLY A 1093 -6.98 30.85 -5.06
CA GLY A 1093 -7.11 30.31 -3.70
C GLY A 1093 -7.91 31.13 -2.67
N SER A 1094 -8.80 30.43 -1.94
CA SER A 1094 -9.58 30.87 -0.76
C SER A 1094 -10.70 31.90 -0.99
N ILE A 1095 -11.87 31.63 -0.39
CA ILE A 1095 -13.06 32.51 -0.36
C ILE A 1095 -12.73 33.90 0.21
N ILE A 1096 -11.74 33.98 1.10
CA ILE A 1096 -11.29 35.22 1.75
C ILE A 1096 -10.56 36.15 0.76
N ALA A 1097 -9.89 35.59 -0.25
CA ALA A 1097 -9.25 36.38 -1.31
C ALA A 1097 -10.29 36.97 -2.28
N ALA A 1098 -11.29 36.16 -2.68
CA ALA A 1098 -12.40 36.61 -3.51
C ALA A 1098 -13.23 37.73 -2.83
N MET A 1099 -13.42 37.63 -1.51
CA MET A 1099 -14.13 38.67 -0.73
C MET A 1099 -13.34 39.96 -0.56
N LYS A 1100 -12.00 39.95 -0.65
CA LYS A 1100 -11.15 41.14 -0.50
C LYS A 1100 -11.01 41.98 -1.78
N GLU A 1101 -11.18 41.35 -2.94
CA GLU A 1101 -10.88 41.97 -4.25
C GLU A 1101 -12.14 42.39 -5.02
N SER A 1102 -13.34 42.07 -4.53
CA SER A 1102 -14.61 42.50 -5.13
C SER A 1102 -14.98 43.92 -4.70
N ALA A 1103 -15.01 44.86 -5.66
CA ALA A 1103 -15.45 46.23 -5.43
C ALA A 1103 -16.98 46.36 -5.23
N ASP A 1104 -17.76 45.33 -5.56
CA ASP A 1104 -19.23 45.36 -5.54
C ASP A 1104 -19.80 44.68 -4.29
N PHE A 1105 -19.40 45.17 -3.12
CA PHE A 1105 -19.97 44.75 -1.82
C PHE A 1105 -21.49 45.04 -1.71
N GLY A 1106 -22.05 45.91 -2.55
CA GLY A 1106 -23.48 46.26 -2.51
C GLY A 1106 -24.44 45.25 -3.15
N MET A 1107 -23.98 44.35 -4.03
CA MET A 1107 -24.88 43.49 -4.82
C MET A 1107 -25.44 42.27 -4.07
N TRP A 1108 -24.96 41.96 -2.87
CA TRP A 1108 -25.38 40.78 -2.09
C TRP A 1108 -26.39 41.13 -0.98
N GLY A 1109 -27.05 42.28 -1.11
CA GLY A 1109 -27.91 42.81 -0.06
C GLY A 1109 -27.17 43.00 1.28
N THR A 1110 -25.83 43.06 1.27
CA THR A 1110 -25.09 43.13 2.51
C THR A 1110 -25.13 44.53 3.13
N ARG A 1111 -25.50 44.62 4.41
CA ARG A 1111 -25.48 45.87 5.18
C ARG A 1111 -24.33 45.83 6.19
N ILE A 1112 -23.54 46.89 6.23
CA ILE A 1112 -22.63 47.15 7.34
C ILE A 1112 -23.48 47.74 8.45
N VAL A 1113 -23.60 47.02 9.56
CA VAL A 1113 -24.32 47.48 10.75
C VAL A 1113 -23.33 47.63 11.89
N ASP A 1114 -23.48 48.74 12.62
CA ASP A 1114 -22.80 48.93 13.88
C ASP A 1114 -23.27 47.84 14.85
N MET A 1115 -22.32 47.14 15.48
CA MET A 1115 -22.69 46.16 16.50
C MET A 1115 -23.31 46.90 17.68
N PRO A 1116 -24.52 46.52 18.13
CA PRO A 1116 -25.08 47.07 19.36
C PRO A 1116 -24.07 46.91 20.51
N ALA A 1117 -23.94 47.93 21.38
CA ALA A 1117 -22.86 47.99 22.38
C ALA A 1117 -22.74 46.72 23.25
N ALA A 1118 -23.87 46.09 23.60
CA ALA A 1118 -23.90 44.83 24.34
C ALA A 1118 -23.34 43.63 23.55
N MET A 1119 -23.60 43.59 22.24
CA MET A 1119 -23.11 42.55 21.33
C MET A 1119 -21.62 42.75 21.00
N HIS A 1120 -21.19 43.99 20.79
CA HIS A 1120 -19.78 44.33 20.63
C HIS A 1120 -18.97 43.87 21.85
N THR A 1121 -19.45 44.18 23.06
CA THR A 1121 -18.80 43.77 24.32
C THR A 1121 -18.65 42.24 24.43
N THR A 1122 -19.69 41.50 24.06
CA THR A 1122 -19.69 40.04 24.11
C THR A 1122 -18.79 39.43 23.04
N PHE A 1123 -18.85 39.94 21.81
CA PHE A 1123 -17.99 39.52 20.70
C PHE A 1123 -16.52 39.76 21.02
N CYS A 1124 -16.16 40.92 21.57
CA CYS A 1124 -14.78 41.25 21.94
C CYS A 1124 -14.25 40.44 23.13
N LYS A 1125 -15.11 40.07 24.10
CA LYS A 1125 -14.71 39.27 25.27
C LYS A 1125 -14.58 37.78 24.96
N VAL A 1126 -15.45 37.24 24.11
CA VAL A 1126 -15.62 35.78 23.98
C VAL A 1126 -15.08 35.28 22.64
N VAL A 1127 -15.44 35.94 21.53
CA VAL A 1127 -15.19 35.43 20.18
C VAL A 1127 -13.85 35.91 19.64
N TRP A 1128 -13.55 37.22 19.79
CA TRP A 1128 -12.31 37.83 19.30
C TRP A 1128 -11.01 37.21 19.86
N PRO A 1129 -10.92 36.79 21.14
CA PRO A 1129 -9.71 36.15 21.67
C PRO A 1129 -9.48 34.72 21.14
N LEU A 1130 -10.54 34.03 20.69
CA LEU A 1130 -10.46 32.66 20.17
C LEU A 1130 -9.88 32.64 18.75
N THR A 1131 -10.31 33.56 17.89
CA THR A 1131 -9.73 33.74 16.54
C THR A 1131 -8.28 34.24 16.61
N ALA A 1132 -7.96 35.11 17.58
CA ALA A 1132 -6.58 35.56 17.81
C ALA A 1132 -5.60 34.43 18.25
N ARG A 1133 -6.10 33.36 18.89
CA ARG A 1133 -5.30 32.18 19.27
C ARG A 1133 -5.05 31.22 18.12
N ALA A 1134 -5.95 31.15 17.14
CA ALA A 1134 -5.87 30.19 16.04
C ALA A 1134 -4.79 30.55 15.00
N GLU A 1135 -4.47 31.83 14.78
CA GLU A 1135 -3.58 32.25 13.68
C GLU A 1135 -2.08 32.41 14.04
N LYS A 1136 -1.66 32.20 15.30
CA LYS A 1136 -0.24 32.32 15.74
C LYS A 1136 0.51 33.58 15.21
N ARG A 1137 -0.16 34.71 14.97
CA ARG A 1137 0.46 36.00 14.65
C ARG A 1137 0.03 37.06 15.67
N LYS A 1138 0.99 37.80 16.23
CA LYS A 1138 0.72 39.02 17.01
C LYS A 1138 0.08 40.06 16.09
N LEU A 1139 -1.25 40.22 16.13
CA LEU A 1139 -1.94 41.28 15.41
C LEU A 1139 -2.25 42.46 16.34
N LYS A 1140 -1.70 43.64 16.00
CA LYS A 1140 -1.92 44.95 16.65
C LYS A 1140 -3.32 45.56 16.34
N ARG A 1141 -4.39 44.78 16.19
CA ARG A 1141 -5.72 45.32 15.79
C ARG A 1141 -6.76 45.21 16.89
N SER A 1142 -7.49 46.31 17.12
CA SER A 1142 -8.63 46.39 18.03
C SER A 1142 -9.80 45.56 17.52
N CYS A 1143 -10.66 45.12 18.45
CA CYS A 1143 -11.89 44.42 18.15
C CYS A 1143 -12.79 45.30 17.25
N PRO A 1144 -13.41 44.74 16.19
CA PRO A 1144 -14.15 45.53 15.21
C PRO A 1144 -15.52 45.97 15.73
N GLU A 1145 -15.86 47.26 15.54
CA GLU A 1145 -17.13 47.86 15.97
C GLU A 1145 -18.31 47.62 15.00
N ARG A 1146 -18.01 47.14 13.79
CA ARG A 1146 -18.99 46.96 12.70
C ARG A 1146 -18.91 45.57 12.10
N VAL A 1147 -20.06 44.99 11.75
CA VAL A 1147 -20.20 43.66 11.11
C VAL A 1147 -21.04 43.75 9.85
N VAL A 1148 -20.78 42.82 8.93
CA VAL A 1148 -21.50 42.71 7.64
C VAL A 1148 -22.60 41.66 7.78
N THR A 1149 -23.85 42.01 7.45
CA THR A 1149 -25.01 41.08 7.41
C THR A 1149 -25.54 40.94 5.98
N MET A 1150 -26.14 39.81 5.58
CA MET A 1150 -26.72 39.58 4.23
C MET A 1150 -28.27 39.70 4.24
N ALA A 1151 -28.89 40.19 3.15
CA ALA A 1151 -30.34 40.46 3.11
C ALA A 1151 -31.23 39.39 2.45
N GLU A 1152 -30.68 38.35 1.80
CA GLU A 1152 -31.50 37.30 1.14
C GLU A 1152 -31.16 35.88 1.59
N PRO A 1153 -32.14 34.94 1.55
CA PRO A 1153 -31.94 33.60 2.08
C PRO A 1153 -31.09 32.71 1.17
N VAL A 1154 -30.10 32.01 1.76
CA VAL A 1154 -29.24 31.04 1.06
C VAL A 1154 -29.35 29.68 1.73
N ILE A 1155 -29.60 28.62 0.95
CA ILE A 1155 -29.63 27.25 1.47
C ILE A 1155 -28.26 26.62 1.36
N LEU A 1156 -27.80 26.02 2.46
CA LEU A 1156 -26.54 25.29 2.54
C LEU A 1156 -26.80 23.83 2.94
N VAL A 1157 -26.34 22.90 2.11
CA VAL A 1157 -26.42 21.47 2.42
C VAL A 1157 -25.18 20.74 1.90
N SER A 1158 -24.68 19.79 2.68
CA SER A 1158 -23.53 18.97 2.27
C SER A 1158 -23.97 17.88 1.30
N LYS A 1159 -23.09 17.57 0.34
CA LYS A 1159 -23.24 16.46 -0.61
C LYS A 1159 -23.61 15.14 0.08
N SER A 1160 -22.98 14.84 1.22
CA SER A 1160 -23.26 13.63 2.01
C SER A 1160 -24.67 13.59 2.60
N ARG A 1161 -25.28 14.74 2.91
CA ARG A 1161 -26.63 14.79 3.49
C ARG A 1161 -27.70 14.58 2.42
N ILE A 1162 -27.53 15.21 1.25
CA ILE A 1162 -28.36 15.00 0.05
C ILE A 1162 -28.42 13.50 -0.29
N LEU A 1163 -27.26 12.82 -0.30
CA LEU A 1163 -27.12 11.41 -0.64
C LEU A 1163 -27.84 10.43 0.30
N ASN A 1164 -28.18 10.88 1.51
CA ASN A 1164 -28.75 10.05 2.57
C ASN A 1164 -30.16 10.50 3.01
N THR A 1165 -30.76 11.50 2.34
CA THR A 1165 -32.09 12.01 2.68
C THR A 1165 -33.20 11.13 2.04
N PRO A 1166 -34.15 10.57 2.82
CA PRO A 1166 -35.25 9.74 2.31
C PRO A 1166 -36.23 10.49 1.40
N LEU A 1167 -36.95 9.79 0.51
CA LEU A 1167 -37.89 10.40 -0.44
C LEU A 1167 -39.02 11.19 0.23
N GLU A 1168 -39.59 10.68 1.32
CA GLU A 1168 -40.63 11.40 2.07
C GLU A 1168 -40.08 12.67 2.74
N THR A 1169 -38.80 12.67 3.11
CA THR A 1169 -38.10 13.88 3.56
C THR A 1169 -37.89 14.83 2.41
N TRP A 1170 -37.56 14.35 1.20
CA TRP A 1170 -37.45 15.18 0.00
C TRP A 1170 -38.78 15.84 -0.40
N LYS A 1171 -39.90 15.09 -0.38
CA LYS A 1171 -41.23 15.64 -0.67
C LYS A 1171 -41.61 16.74 0.33
N LYS A 1172 -41.28 16.54 1.61
CA LYS A 1172 -41.46 17.56 2.66
C LYS A 1172 -40.52 18.75 2.48
N VAL A 1173 -39.25 18.53 2.15
CA VAL A 1173 -38.30 19.61 1.85
C VAL A 1173 -38.81 20.45 0.67
N LEU A 1174 -39.31 19.82 -0.40
CA LEU A 1174 -39.92 20.52 -1.54
C LEU A 1174 -41.17 21.31 -1.14
N SER A 1175 -42.10 20.74 -0.37
CA SER A 1175 -43.29 21.49 0.09
C SER A 1175 -42.93 22.66 1.02
N LEU A 1176 -41.88 22.50 1.84
CA LEU A 1176 -41.39 23.55 2.75
C LEU A 1176 -40.64 24.66 2.01
N LEU A 1177 -40.06 24.37 0.85
CA LEU A 1177 -39.42 25.36 -0.02
C LEU A 1177 -40.42 26.14 -0.87
N GLU A 1178 -41.60 25.57 -1.14
CA GLU A 1178 -42.72 26.24 -1.80
C GLU A 1178 -43.46 27.21 -0.85
N ASP A 1179 -43.49 26.92 0.45
CA ASP A 1179 -44.17 27.69 1.50
C ASP A 1179 -43.21 28.62 2.28
N ALA A 1180 -42.25 29.24 1.59
CA ALA A 1180 -41.16 30.04 2.19
C ALA A 1180 -41.59 31.36 2.86
N THR A 1181 -42.89 31.61 3.01
CA THR A 1181 -43.44 32.70 3.83
C THR A 1181 -43.77 32.25 5.25
N ALA A 1182 -43.77 30.95 5.55
CA ALA A 1182 -44.13 30.42 6.86
C ALA A 1182 -42.91 30.09 7.72
N GLY A 1183 -42.66 30.89 8.77
CA GLY A 1183 -41.58 30.68 9.74
C GLY A 1183 -41.56 29.32 10.47
N LYS A 1184 -42.54 28.43 10.26
CA LYS A 1184 -42.59 27.06 10.79
C LYS A 1184 -41.74 26.04 10.01
N GLY A 1185 -41.42 26.29 8.74
CA GLY A 1185 -40.67 25.32 7.93
C GLY A 1185 -39.19 25.17 8.32
N ASN A 1186 -38.65 26.14 9.04
CA ASN A 1186 -37.22 26.23 9.33
C ASN A 1186 -36.76 25.23 10.39
N ASP A 1187 -37.52 25.09 11.48
CA ASP A 1187 -37.23 24.12 12.54
C ASP A 1187 -37.35 22.68 12.02
N GLU A 1188 -38.29 22.45 11.09
CA GLU A 1188 -38.43 21.16 10.41
C GLU A 1188 -37.26 20.90 9.43
N LEU A 1189 -36.86 21.86 8.60
CA LEU A 1189 -35.67 21.71 7.72
C LEU A 1189 -34.39 21.46 8.53
N PHE A 1190 -34.24 22.16 9.67
CA PHE A 1190 -33.13 21.93 10.61
C PHE A 1190 -33.14 20.52 11.19
N SER A 1191 -34.32 19.98 11.52
CA SER A 1191 -34.46 18.60 12.01
C SER A 1191 -33.96 17.56 10.98
N PHE A 1192 -33.99 17.90 9.70
CA PHE A 1192 -33.46 17.08 8.61
C PHE A 1192 -31.97 17.37 8.31
N GLY A 1193 -31.38 18.38 8.94
CA GLY A 1193 -29.98 18.80 8.73
C GLY A 1193 -29.76 19.61 7.46
N TRP A 1194 -30.79 20.35 7.04
CA TRP A 1194 -30.78 21.30 5.93
C TRP A 1194 -30.79 22.73 6.51
N HIS A 1195 -29.92 23.60 6.02
CA HIS A 1195 -29.73 24.92 6.63
C HIS A 1195 -30.22 26.03 5.70
N LEU A 1196 -31.20 26.82 6.15
CA LEU A 1196 -31.55 28.11 5.54
C LEU A 1196 -30.84 29.23 6.29
N LEU A 1197 -29.99 29.99 5.60
CA LEU A 1197 -29.43 31.24 6.10
C LEU A 1197 -30.42 32.36 5.75
N PHE A 1198 -31.30 32.78 6.66
CA PHE A 1198 -32.21 33.90 6.37
C PHE A 1198 -31.56 35.28 6.60
N GLY A 1199 -31.86 36.19 5.68
CA GLY A 1199 -31.66 37.62 5.84
C GLY A 1199 -32.85 38.31 6.52
N GLN A 1200 -33.10 38.04 7.81
CA GLN A 1200 -33.70 39.00 8.75
C GLN A 1200 -33.29 38.63 10.18
N GLY A 1201 -32.97 39.63 11.00
CA GLY A 1201 -32.22 39.54 12.26
C GLY A 1201 -32.80 38.64 13.35
N THR A 1202 -32.69 37.33 13.16
CA THR A 1202 -32.90 36.32 14.20
C THR A 1202 -31.54 35.81 14.68
N VAL A 1203 -31.32 35.92 15.99
CA VAL A 1203 -30.09 35.54 16.66
C VAL A 1203 -29.92 34.02 16.55
N LEU A 1204 -28.85 33.57 15.90
CA LEU A 1204 -28.47 32.15 15.89
C LEU A 1204 -28.27 31.68 17.35
N PRO A 1205 -28.81 30.50 17.74
CA PRO A 1205 -28.65 30.00 19.10
C PRO A 1205 -27.17 29.83 19.45
N PRO A 1206 -26.74 30.18 20.68
CA PRO A 1206 -25.34 30.04 21.12
C PRO A 1206 -24.74 28.64 20.92
N ARG A 1207 -25.59 27.61 20.91
CA ARG A 1207 -25.22 26.22 20.66
C ARG A 1207 -24.68 25.99 19.24
N PHE A 1208 -25.28 26.64 18.24
CA PHE A 1208 -24.88 26.56 16.84
C PHE A 1208 -23.47 27.15 16.63
N MET A 1209 -23.18 28.29 17.25
CA MET A 1209 -21.87 28.95 17.19
C MET A 1209 -20.78 28.21 17.99
N HIS A 1210 -21.14 27.24 18.84
CA HIS A 1210 -20.19 26.51 19.67
C HIS A 1210 -19.80 25.15 19.08
N GLU A 1211 -20.69 24.51 18.31
CA GLU A 1211 -20.50 23.17 17.73
C GLU A 1211 -19.86 23.17 16.33
N HIS A 1212 -19.82 24.33 15.66
CA HIS A 1212 -19.25 24.54 14.32
C HIS A 1212 -18.29 25.74 14.35
#